data_AF-L7EFA7-F1
#
_entry.id   AF-L7EFA7-F1
#
_cell.length_a   1.000
_cell.length_b   1.000
_cell.length_c   1.000
_cell.angle_alpha   90.00
_cell.angle_beta   90.00
_cell.angle_gamma   90.00
#
_symmetry.space_group_name_H-M   'P 1'
#
loop_
_entity.id
_entity.type
_entity.pdbx_description
1 polymer ?
#
loop_
_entity_poly.entity_id
_entity_poly.type
_entity_poly.pdbx_seq_one_letter_code
_entity_poly.pdbx_strand_id
1 'polypeptide(L)'
;MTVDQNSIVGLYVIYFNRAPDPAGLTFWQSQDVTIEEIAAQFGASPEAKALYPFLAAPTLGDPVAFINEIYQNAFGRDADDAGLTFWSNVLRQDSSPESVAQFVLAVAQGAQGTDRVALQNRADIALQFTQEAVNANIAFTPAVLATSSQIIDTVDSTAASVTAAQAAIDQAIIDIIGGGTGTTFTLLDNGAVLTAAANSKVAPEGKFLSTANDKVSALTFLKDSFVQDPSTSDNDVLTAQIVGFVTPNIENIETIQFSGAAGATVALQNISKAKQVQVVKGDLTIVDANNYAIDLVAGYASNLTLQETVGGKDLTVNLNGTTAGASIAANLFDKSKVNLVVKADSVLSNADTTLNTLALNQTQSNFVITGDKNLTIDGKIDVFDGTNRLDATDFTGKLTLNLGKNSDITQIVGGKSDDTFTLTAAVDQINLVNLNGNDGNDTLTVKVGAIAAAINGVTNVETIIFKEDTAANTTITTVDTLVASGATLTVDASSFTTKTLTFNGAAETNGSFKITGGALADALTGGAKNDTLTGNGGPDILTGGGGNDQFVLNKAVATSAVTINDFSTLTAINNNDVFALSNAAFAGAPAVGAALTVSLVAGATNSANTILLDTAANLLTTTAINYGNVRFAFATDTKQLYYDADGVGFTGASSILIANTPGFAGTLTNANFAIVA
;
A
#
# COMPACT_ATOMS: atom_id res chain seq x y z
N MET A 1 9.74 -25.18 70.76
CA MET A 1 8.94 -23.95 71.03
C MET A 1 8.66 -23.38 69.65
N THR A 2 7.41 -23.23 69.21
CA THR A 2 7.11 -22.82 67.83
C THR A 2 7.60 -21.39 67.60
N VAL A 3 8.55 -21.22 66.67
CA VAL A 3 9.04 -19.90 66.23
C VAL A 3 7.87 -19.15 65.57
N ASP A 4 7.68 -17.88 65.92
CA ASP A 4 6.59 -17.10 65.36
C ASP A 4 6.83 -16.77 63.87
N GLN A 5 5.73 -16.64 63.11
CA GLN A 5 5.76 -16.41 61.67
C GLN A 5 6.50 -15.13 61.28
N ASN A 6 6.34 -14.05 62.05
CA ASN A 6 6.95 -12.76 61.74
C ASN A 6 8.47 -12.82 61.91
N SER A 7 8.98 -13.58 62.88
CA SER A 7 10.41 -13.83 63.01
C SER A 7 10.99 -14.58 61.81
N ILE A 8 10.27 -15.57 61.25
CA ILE A 8 10.71 -16.30 60.05
C ILE A 8 10.68 -15.39 58.82
N VAL A 9 9.59 -14.63 58.61
CA VAL A 9 9.46 -13.67 57.51
C VAL A 9 10.55 -12.59 57.61
N GLY A 10 10.84 -12.11 58.82
CA GLY A 10 11.93 -11.18 59.08
C GLY A 10 13.29 -11.73 58.63
N LEU A 11 13.57 -13.02 58.82
CA LEU A 11 14.80 -13.63 58.28
C LEU A 11 14.83 -13.66 56.75
N TYR A 12 13.69 -13.89 56.07
CA TYR A 12 13.61 -13.78 54.60
C TYR A 12 13.90 -12.37 54.11
N VAL A 13 13.33 -11.36 54.78
CA VAL A 13 13.62 -9.95 54.47
C VAL A 13 15.11 -9.68 54.68
N ILE A 14 15.66 -10.03 55.83
CA ILE A 14 17.04 -9.68 56.20
C ILE A 14 18.06 -10.40 55.30
N TYR A 15 17.93 -11.70 55.07
CA TYR A 15 18.89 -12.48 54.26
C TYR A 15 18.67 -12.39 52.75
N PHE A 16 17.45 -12.13 52.28
CA PHE A 16 17.12 -12.31 50.86
C PHE A 16 16.40 -11.12 50.23
N ASN A 17 16.08 -10.08 51.02
CA ASN A 17 15.34 -8.91 50.59
C ASN A 17 14.08 -9.23 49.78
N ARG A 18 13.33 -10.27 50.18
CA ARG A 18 12.15 -10.72 49.42
C ARG A 18 11.10 -11.35 50.32
N ALA A 19 9.90 -11.47 49.79
CA ALA A 19 8.84 -12.26 50.41
C ALA A 19 9.20 -13.77 50.42
N PRO A 20 8.80 -14.51 51.46
CA PRO A 20 8.97 -15.96 51.47
C PRO A 20 8.05 -16.61 50.44
N ASP A 21 8.50 -17.69 49.82
CA ASP A 21 7.62 -18.54 49.04
C ASP A 21 6.72 -19.37 50.00
N PRO A 22 5.50 -19.75 49.58
CA PRO A 22 4.54 -20.42 50.46
C PRO A 22 5.04 -21.76 51.01
N ALA A 23 5.80 -22.51 50.20
CA ALA A 23 6.34 -23.81 50.59
C ALA A 23 7.46 -23.67 51.62
N GLY A 24 8.38 -22.73 51.41
CA GLY A 24 9.45 -22.38 52.33
C GLY A 24 8.94 -21.89 53.67
N LEU A 25 7.97 -20.95 53.67
CA LEU A 25 7.37 -20.46 54.91
C LEU A 25 6.72 -21.59 55.72
N THR A 26 5.93 -22.43 55.06
CA THR A 26 5.27 -23.60 55.69
C THR A 26 6.29 -24.59 56.23
N PHE A 27 7.36 -24.85 55.48
CA PHE A 27 8.43 -25.75 55.90
C PHE A 27 9.03 -25.28 57.23
N TRP A 28 9.47 -24.03 57.32
CA TRP A 28 10.12 -23.49 58.52
C TRP A 28 9.17 -23.41 59.72
N GLN A 29 7.89 -23.09 59.51
CA GLN A 29 6.88 -23.10 60.57
C GLN A 29 6.62 -24.49 61.15
N SER A 30 6.86 -25.54 60.38
CA SER A 30 6.63 -26.94 60.80
C SER A 30 7.81 -27.58 61.52
N GLN A 31 8.99 -26.95 61.49
CA GLN A 31 10.19 -27.51 62.13
C GLN A 31 10.16 -27.26 63.65
N ASP A 32 10.59 -28.25 64.44
CA ASP A 32 10.83 -28.09 65.88
C ASP A 32 12.29 -27.72 66.13
N VAL A 33 12.69 -26.55 65.65
CA VAL A 33 14.03 -25.96 65.76
C VAL A 33 13.93 -24.54 66.31
N THR A 34 15.03 -24.01 66.85
CA THR A 34 15.06 -22.64 67.36
C THR A 34 15.26 -21.62 66.24
N ILE A 35 14.97 -20.33 66.49
CA ILE A 35 15.19 -19.27 65.49
C ILE A 35 16.68 -19.13 65.15
N GLU A 36 17.58 -19.42 66.09
CA GLU A 36 19.03 -19.48 65.88
C GLU A 36 19.40 -20.58 64.88
N GLU A 37 18.80 -21.76 64.99
CA GLU A 37 19.03 -22.86 64.06
C GLU A 37 18.49 -22.53 62.65
N ILE A 38 17.34 -21.87 62.55
CA ILE A 38 16.78 -21.40 61.27
C ILE A 38 17.70 -20.35 60.64
N ALA A 39 18.10 -19.33 61.40
CA ALA A 39 18.98 -18.27 60.92
C ALA A 39 20.34 -18.82 60.45
N ALA A 40 20.90 -19.83 61.13
CA ALA A 40 22.12 -20.50 60.71
C ALA A 40 21.94 -21.26 59.40
N GLN A 41 20.82 -21.97 59.23
CA GLN A 41 20.51 -22.69 58.00
C GLN A 41 20.26 -21.74 56.81
N PHE A 42 19.65 -20.58 57.03
CA PHE A 42 19.50 -19.54 56.00
C PHE A 42 20.85 -19.08 55.50
N GLY A 43 21.75 -18.68 56.39
CA GLY A 43 23.11 -18.26 56.02
C GLY A 43 23.94 -19.37 55.36
N ALA A 44 23.70 -20.63 55.72
CA ALA A 44 24.37 -21.78 55.09
C ALA A 44 23.78 -22.19 53.73
N SER A 45 22.61 -21.66 53.37
CA SER A 45 21.86 -22.07 52.18
C SER A 45 22.61 -21.75 50.88
N PRO A 46 22.36 -22.51 49.78
CA PRO A 46 22.91 -22.17 48.47
C PRO A 46 22.52 -20.78 47.98
N GLU A 47 21.30 -20.32 48.30
CA GLU A 47 20.80 -19.00 47.92
C GLU A 47 21.59 -17.88 48.62
N ALA A 48 21.77 -17.97 49.95
CA ALA A 48 22.55 -16.98 50.70
C ALA A 48 24.01 -16.94 50.24
N LYS A 49 24.62 -18.09 49.95
CA LYS A 49 26.00 -18.17 49.43
C LYS A 49 26.13 -17.59 48.02
N ALA A 50 25.08 -17.64 47.21
CA ALA A 50 25.06 -17.01 45.90
C ALA A 50 24.94 -15.49 45.99
N LEU A 51 24.13 -14.98 46.92
CA LEU A 51 23.92 -13.55 47.15
C LEU A 51 25.12 -12.89 47.85
N TYR A 52 25.74 -13.60 48.79
CA TYR A 52 26.80 -13.08 49.64
C TYR A 52 28.10 -13.85 49.42
N PRO A 53 29.04 -13.32 48.62
CA PRO A 53 30.34 -13.94 48.40
C PRO A 53 31.10 -14.28 49.69
N PHE A 54 30.92 -13.47 50.74
CA PHE A 54 31.46 -13.72 52.07
C PHE A 54 31.01 -15.08 52.63
N LEU A 55 29.75 -15.49 52.46
CA LEU A 55 29.25 -16.76 52.98
C LEU A 55 29.71 -17.98 52.16
N ALA A 56 30.05 -17.78 50.88
CA ALA A 56 30.57 -18.83 50.01
C ALA A 56 32.05 -19.13 50.29
N ALA A 57 32.86 -18.11 50.60
CA ALA A 57 34.28 -18.23 50.91
C ALA A 57 34.69 -17.32 52.08
N PRO A 58 34.26 -17.63 53.32
CA PRO A 58 34.42 -16.72 54.46
C PRO A 58 35.88 -16.46 54.85
N THR A 59 36.77 -17.40 54.55
CA THR A 59 38.21 -17.30 54.81
C THR A 59 38.95 -16.38 53.83
N LEU A 60 38.27 -15.90 52.78
CA LEU A 60 38.83 -15.05 51.73
C LEU A 60 38.09 -13.71 51.53
N GLY A 61 36.95 -13.50 52.20
CA GLY A 61 36.08 -12.32 52.01
C GLY A 61 36.10 -11.34 53.19
N ASP A 62 35.97 -10.05 52.91
CA ASP A 62 35.74 -9.01 53.93
C ASP A 62 34.24 -8.95 54.29
N PRO A 63 33.83 -9.12 55.58
CA PRO A 63 32.42 -9.14 55.95
C PRO A 63 31.70 -7.79 55.82
N VAL A 64 32.42 -6.69 55.58
CA VAL A 64 31.86 -5.32 55.55
C VAL A 64 30.68 -5.20 54.58
N ALA A 65 30.83 -5.69 53.34
CA ALA A 65 29.75 -5.61 52.34
C ALA A 65 28.54 -6.45 52.76
N PHE A 66 28.77 -7.65 53.32
CA PHE A 66 27.69 -8.50 53.85
C PHE A 66 26.95 -7.84 55.01
N ILE A 67 27.68 -7.25 55.96
CA ILE A 67 27.09 -6.55 57.11
C ILE A 67 26.21 -5.40 56.64
N ASN A 68 26.71 -4.54 55.75
CA ASN A 68 25.93 -3.42 55.26
C ASN A 68 24.68 -3.88 54.49
N GLU A 69 24.78 -4.92 53.67
CA GLU A 69 23.60 -5.46 52.96
C GLU A 69 22.54 -5.99 53.93
N ILE A 70 22.94 -6.66 55.02
CA ILE A 70 22.03 -7.11 56.08
C ILE A 70 21.32 -5.91 56.75
N TYR A 71 22.04 -4.81 57.01
CA TYR A 71 21.44 -3.58 57.55
C TYR A 71 20.53 -2.86 56.54
N GLN A 72 20.90 -2.85 55.26
CA GLN A 72 20.08 -2.28 54.18
C GLN A 72 18.75 -3.04 54.04
N ASN A 73 18.82 -4.37 54.00
CA ASN A 73 17.63 -5.21 53.94
C ASN A 73 16.72 -5.01 55.15
N ALA A 74 17.31 -4.98 56.35
CA ALA A 74 16.56 -4.85 57.60
C ALA A 74 15.94 -3.46 57.78
N PHE A 75 16.70 -2.39 57.50
CA PHE A 75 16.38 -1.03 57.96
C PHE A 75 16.42 0.04 56.86
N GLY A 76 16.91 -0.28 55.66
CA GLY A 76 17.09 0.69 54.55
C GLY A 76 18.25 1.67 54.78
N ARG A 77 19.27 1.27 55.54
CA ARG A 77 20.47 2.08 55.82
C ARG A 77 21.68 1.19 56.10
N ASP A 78 22.89 1.75 56.01
CA ASP A 78 24.13 1.04 56.41
C ASP A 78 24.26 0.89 57.93
N ALA A 79 25.14 -0.01 58.36
CA ALA A 79 25.56 -0.12 59.76
C ALA A 79 26.30 1.15 60.21
N ASP A 80 26.15 1.52 61.48
CA ASP A 80 26.98 2.57 62.07
C ASP A 80 28.43 2.09 62.23
N ASP A 81 29.39 3.03 62.25
CA ASP A 81 30.82 2.71 62.29
C ASP A 81 31.21 1.77 63.45
N ALA A 82 30.56 1.93 64.62
CA ALA A 82 30.86 1.12 65.80
C ALA A 82 30.30 -0.31 65.66
N GLY A 83 29.05 -0.44 65.21
CA GLY A 83 28.41 -1.72 64.90
C GLY A 83 29.15 -2.47 63.79
N LEU A 84 29.49 -1.80 62.69
CA LEU A 84 30.24 -2.37 61.58
C LEU A 84 31.61 -2.89 62.03
N THR A 85 32.33 -2.11 62.84
CA THR A 85 33.64 -2.51 63.39
C THR A 85 33.50 -3.73 64.30
N PHE A 86 32.53 -3.72 65.21
CA PHE A 86 32.30 -4.81 66.15
C PHE A 86 31.98 -6.12 65.41
N TRP A 87 30.98 -6.12 64.53
CA TRP A 87 30.54 -7.32 63.82
C TRP A 87 31.56 -7.80 62.80
N SER A 88 32.30 -6.89 62.15
CA SER A 88 33.40 -7.28 61.27
C SER A 88 34.48 -8.06 62.04
N ASN A 89 34.77 -7.66 63.28
CA ASN A 89 35.76 -8.36 64.11
C ASN A 89 35.23 -9.71 64.62
N VAL A 90 33.94 -9.82 64.91
CA VAL A 90 33.29 -11.10 65.28
C VAL A 90 33.35 -12.07 64.10
N LEU A 91 32.89 -11.66 62.92
CA LEU A 91 32.79 -12.53 61.74
C LEU A 91 34.15 -12.92 61.14
N ARG A 92 35.20 -12.14 61.39
CA ARG A 92 36.58 -12.52 61.04
C ARG A 92 37.17 -13.58 61.98
N GLN A 93 36.72 -13.62 63.23
CA GLN A 93 37.17 -14.60 64.21
C GLN A 93 36.42 -15.92 64.05
N ASP A 94 35.11 -15.84 63.83
CA ASP A 94 34.24 -16.99 63.60
C ASP A 94 33.24 -16.65 62.51
N SER A 95 33.31 -17.38 61.40
CA SER A 95 32.39 -17.27 60.26
C SER A 95 31.53 -18.52 60.11
N SER A 96 31.43 -19.31 61.17
CA SER A 96 30.49 -20.42 61.24
C SER A 96 29.05 -19.94 60.99
N PRO A 97 28.18 -20.79 60.40
CA PRO A 97 26.76 -20.47 60.26
C PRO A 97 26.12 -19.99 61.58
N GLU A 98 26.57 -20.53 62.72
CA GLU A 98 26.12 -20.14 64.06
C GLU A 98 26.53 -18.71 64.41
N SER A 99 27.76 -18.28 64.09
CA SER A 99 28.21 -16.90 64.33
C SER A 99 27.51 -15.90 63.41
N VAL A 100 27.29 -16.28 62.14
CA VAL A 100 26.51 -15.47 61.18
C VAL A 100 25.06 -15.31 61.66
N ALA A 101 24.46 -16.39 62.16
CA ALA A 101 23.13 -16.36 62.75
C ALA A 101 23.06 -15.44 63.97
N GLN A 102 24.05 -15.52 64.87
CA GLN A 102 24.14 -14.62 66.02
C GLN A 102 24.20 -13.16 65.61
N PHE A 103 24.99 -12.83 64.58
CA PHE A 103 25.03 -11.48 64.03
C PHE A 103 23.65 -11.04 63.50
N VAL A 104 23.05 -11.80 62.59
CA VAL A 104 21.77 -11.45 61.98
C VAL A 104 20.65 -11.31 63.02
N LEU A 105 20.60 -12.22 63.99
CA LEU A 105 19.63 -12.15 65.08
C LEU A 105 19.91 -10.98 66.03
N ALA A 106 21.17 -10.63 66.28
CA ALA A 106 21.49 -9.46 67.07
C ALA A 106 21.12 -8.15 66.36
N VAL A 107 21.21 -8.10 65.02
CA VAL A 107 20.69 -6.97 64.22
C VAL A 107 19.17 -6.88 64.38
N ALA A 108 18.45 -7.98 64.17
CA ALA A 108 16.99 -8.01 64.27
C ALA A 108 16.49 -7.66 65.70
N GLN A 109 17.07 -8.30 66.73
CA GLN A 109 16.66 -8.15 68.13
C GLN A 109 17.17 -6.85 68.76
N GLY A 110 18.29 -6.32 68.25
CA GLY A 110 18.88 -5.06 68.69
C GLY A 110 18.18 -3.82 68.12
N ALA A 111 17.28 -3.98 67.15
CA ALA A 111 16.56 -2.88 66.51
C ALA A 111 15.71 -2.08 67.52
N GLN A 112 15.84 -0.76 67.49
CA GLN A 112 15.11 0.17 68.35
C GLN A 112 14.54 1.33 67.53
N GLY A 113 13.59 2.07 68.10
CA GLY A 113 13.04 3.28 67.46
C GLY A 113 12.51 3.01 66.06
N THR A 114 12.97 3.80 65.08
CA THR A 114 12.59 3.71 63.67
C THR A 114 13.05 2.42 63.00
N ASP A 115 14.19 1.84 63.38
CA ASP A 115 14.70 0.60 62.79
C ASP A 115 13.78 -0.59 63.11
N ARG A 116 13.28 -0.66 64.35
CA ARG A 116 12.32 -1.70 64.75
C ARG A 116 11.02 -1.59 63.95
N VAL A 117 10.56 -0.36 63.70
CA VAL A 117 9.33 -0.13 62.92
C VAL A 117 9.56 -0.43 61.44
N ALA A 118 10.70 -0.05 60.87
CA ALA A 118 11.04 -0.35 59.48
C ALA A 118 11.12 -1.86 59.22
N LEU A 119 11.80 -2.61 60.10
CA LEU A 119 11.89 -4.08 59.98
C LEU A 119 10.52 -4.74 60.10
N GLN A 120 9.68 -4.29 61.05
CA GLN A 120 8.32 -4.80 61.21
C GLN A 120 7.47 -4.52 59.96
N ASN A 121 7.48 -3.28 59.47
CA ASN A 121 6.74 -2.89 58.27
C ASN A 121 7.17 -3.70 57.04
N ARG A 122 8.49 -3.90 56.85
CA ARG A 122 9.02 -4.71 55.76
C ARG A 122 8.58 -6.17 55.86
N ALA A 123 8.60 -6.75 57.06
CA ALA A 123 8.12 -8.12 57.28
C ALA A 123 6.61 -8.24 57.04
N ASP A 124 5.80 -7.26 57.47
CA ASP A 124 4.35 -7.27 57.26
C ASP A 124 4.00 -7.17 55.77
N ILE A 125 4.67 -6.29 55.02
CA ILE A 125 4.52 -6.16 53.55
C ILE A 125 4.96 -7.42 52.83
N ALA A 126 6.09 -8.01 53.22
CA ALA A 126 6.58 -9.27 52.66
C ALA A 126 5.56 -10.41 52.88
N LEU A 127 4.99 -10.50 54.08
CA LEU A 127 3.97 -11.50 54.39
C LEU A 127 2.66 -11.25 53.61
N GLN A 128 2.23 -9.98 53.51
CA GLN A 128 1.05 -9.60 52.75
C GLN A 128 1.19 -9.99 51.28
N PHE A 129 2.34 -9.70 50.65
CA PHE A 129 2.63 -10.12 49.28
C PHE A 129 2.50 -11.63 49.12
N THR A 130 3.05 -12.42 50.05
CA THR A 130 2.91 -13.89 50.04
C THR A 130 1.45 -14.32 50.08
N GLN A 131 0.66 -13.73 50.98
CA GLN A 131 -0.74 -14.09 51.16
C GLN A 131 -1.59 -13.75 49.93
N GLU A 132 -1.40 -12.56 49.36
CA GLU A 132 -2.16 -12.11 48.19
C GLU A 132 -1.81 -12.92 46.95
N ALA A 133 -0.53 -13.22 46.73
CA ALA A 133 -0.11 -14.09 45.63
C ALA A 133 -0.68 -15.52 45.75
N VAL A 134 -0.75 -16.08 46.96
CA VAL A 134 -1.39 -17.38 47.21
C VAL A 134 -2.90 -17.31 46.95
N ASN A 135 -3.57 -16.27 47.45
CA ASN A 135 -5.01 -16.08 47.23
C ASN A 135 -5.36 -15.94 45.74
N ALA A 136 -4.46 -15.31 44.98
CA ALA A 136 -4.55 -15.17 43.52
C ALA A 136 -4.09 -16.40 42.72
N ASN A 137 -3.63 -17.47 43.40
CA ASN A 137 -3.09 -18.67 42.78
C ASN A 137 -1.89 -18.40 41.83
N ILE A 138 -1.05 -17.43 42.20
CA ILE A 138 0.16 -17.04 41.47
C ILE A 138 1.33 -17.95 41.88
N ALA A 139 2.09 -18.43 40.89
CA ALA A 139 3.30 -19.20 41.14
C ALA A 139 4.49 -18.29 41.50
N PHE A 140 5.25 -18.63 42.55
CA PHE A 140 6.44 -17.91 43.01
C PHE A 140 7.65 -18.18 42.08
N THR A 141 7.65 -17.54 40.92
CA THR A 141 8.78 -17.56 39.98
C THR A 141 9.85 -16.53 40.38
N PRO A 142 11.09 -16.60 39.83
CA PRO A 142 12.11 -15.59 40.09
C PRO A 142 11.66 -14.15 39.80
N ALA A 143 10.78 -13.94 38.81
CA ALA A 143 10.23 -12.62 38.50
C ALA A 143 9.30 -12.11 39.62
N VAL A 144 8.42 -12.98 40.13
CA VAL A 144 7.51 -12.64 41.24
C VAL A 144 8.29 -12.32 42.52
N LEU A 145 9.36 -13.06 42.79
CA LEU A 145 10.26 -12.78 43.91
C LEU A 145 10.97 -11.44 43.75
N ALA A 146 11.43 -11.10 42.54
CA ALA A 146 12.05 -9.80 42.26
C ALA A 146 11.05 -8.64 42.46
N THR A 147 9.79 -8.80 42.03
CA THR A 147 8.73 -7.81 42.30
C THR A 147 8.52 -7.60 43.80
N SER A 148 8.49 -8.68 44.59
CA SER A 148 8.37 -8.57 46.05
C SER A 148 9.53 -7.78 46.66
N SER A 149 10.75 -8.00 46.17
CA SER A 149 11.95 -7.29 46.63
C SER A 149 11.87 -5.79 46.35
N GLN A 150 11.49 -5.41 45.13
CA GLN A 150 11.31 -4.02 44.75
C GLN A 150 10.28 -3.29 45.61
N ILE A 151 9.19 -3.96 45.98
CA ILE A 151 8.15 -3.38 46.85
C ILE A 151 8.70 -3.21 48.28
N ILE A 152 9.39 -4.22 48.82
CA ILE A 152 9.99 -4.19 50.17
C ILE A 152 11.01 -3.05 50.30
N ASP A 153 11.80 -2.77 49.25
CA ASP A 153 12.78 -1.68 49.24
C ASP A 153 12.15 -0.30 49.44
N THR A 154 10.89 -0.12 49.05
CA THR A 154 10.18 1.16 49.25
C THR A 154 9.68 1.39 50.67
N VAL A 155 9.74 0.36 51.52
CA VAL A 155 9.16 0.38 52.87
C VAL A 155 10.15 0.93 53.88
N ASP A 156 9.70 1.92 54.65
CA ASP A 156 10.44 2.53 55.76
C ASP A 156 9.61 2.54 57.06
N SER A 157 10.05 3.30 58.06
CA SER A 157 9.36 3.40 59.36
C SER A 157 8.03 4.18 59.36
N THR A 158 7.60 4.73 58.22
CA THR A 158 6.41 5.59 58.12
C THR A 158 5.16 4.82 57.69
N ALA A 159 3.98 5.27 58.12
CA ALA A 159 2.71 4.69 57.66
C ALA A 159 2.45 4.95 56.17
N ALA A 160 3.00 6.03 55.61
CA ALA A 160 2.82 6.39 54.20
C ALA A 160 3.50 5.40 53.26
N SER A 161 4.72 4.94 53.61
CA SER A 161 5.41 3.92 52.82
C SER A 161 4.69 2.57 52.85
N VAL A 162 4.12 2.18 53.99
CA VAL A 162 3.28 0.98 54.12
C VAL A 162 2.05 1.05 53.21
N THR A 163 1.28 2.15 53.27
CA THR A 163 0.10 2.32 52.40
C THR A 163 0.48 2.29 50.91
N ALA A 164 1.61 2.91 50.55
CA ALA A 164 2.10 2.89 49.17
C ALA A 164 2.52 1.49 48.73
N ALA A 165 3.22 0.75 49.59
CA ALA A 165 3.61 -0.63 49.34
C ALA A 165 2.40 -1.55 49.20
N GLN A 166 1.37 -1.39 50.03
CA GLN A 166 0.10 -2.13 49.93
C GLN A 166 -0.57 -1.93 48.57
N ALA A 167 -0.69 -0.68 48.12
CA ALA A 167 -1.22 -0.38 46.79
C ALA A 167 -0.34 -0.96 45.67
N ALA A 168 0.98 -1.00 45.86
CA ALA A 168 1.90 -1.62 44.91
C ALA A 168 1.76 -3.15 44.86
N ILE A 169 1.45 -3.82 45.98
CA ILE A 169 1.12 -5.25 45.98
C ILE A 169 -0.18 -5.47 45.17
N ASP A 170 -1.25 -4.74 45.49
CA ASP A 170 -2.54 -4.86 44.79
C ASP A 170 -2.36 -4.75 43.26
N GLN A 171 -1.59 -3.75 42.81
CA GLN A 171 -1.30 -3.54 41.39
C GLN A 171 -0.43 -4.65 40.80
N ALA A 172 0.61 -5.11 41.51
CA ALA A 172 1.46 -6.19 41.03
C ALA A 172 0.68 -7.50 40.86
N ILE A 173 -0.22 -7.81 41.80
CA ILE A 173 -1.09 -8.98 41.73
C ILE A 173 -2.01 -8.90 40.52
N ILE A 174 -2.61 -7.72 40.27
CA ILE A 174 -3.40 -7.41 39.07
C ILE A 174 -2.57 -7.68 37.79
N ASP A 175 -1.39 -7.08 37.69
CA ASP A 175 -0.53 -7.19 36.50
C ASP A 175 -0.10 -8.64 36.22
N ILE A 176 0.23 -9.41 37.26
CA ILE A 176 0.65 -10.81 37.14
C ILE A 176 -0.51 -11.72 36.72
N ILE A 177 -1.75 -11.40 37.10
CA ILE A 177 -2.94 -12.19 36.76
C ILE A 177 -3.43 -11.90 35.34
N GLY A 178 -2.98 -10.81 34.70
CA GLY A 178 -3.32 -10.38 33.34
C GLY A 178 -3.33 -11.53 32.32
N GLY A 179 -4.39 -11.62 31.52
CA GLY A 179 -4.65 -12.79 30.67
C GLY A 179 -3.70 -12.83 29.50
N GLY A 180 -2.60 -13.60 29.55
CA GLY A 180 -1.46 -13.51 28.61
C GLY A 180 -1.73 -13.45 27.09
N THR A 181 -0.65 -13.35 26.33
CA THR A 181 -0.66 -13.00 24.90
C THR A 181 -1.61 -13.86 24.07
N GLY A 182 -2.62 -13.22 23.45
CA GLY A 182 -3.60 -13.88 22.58
C GLY A 182 -4.87 -14.38 23.29
N THR A 183 -5.19 -13.87 24.49
CA THR A 183 -6.39 -14.26 25.22
C THR A 183 -7.67 -13.78 24.51
N THR A 184 -8.65 -14.68 24.35
CA THR A 184 -9.98 -14.34 23.81
C THR A 184 -10.90 -13.88 24.93
N PHE A 185 -11.36 -12.63 24.89
CA PHE A 185 -12.38 -12.11 25.79
C PHE A 185 -13.75 -12.11 25.12
N THR A 186 -14.79 -12.51 25.86
CA THR A 186 -16.19 -12.46 25.40
C THR A 186 -16.98 -11.47 26.24
N LEU A 187 -17.63 -10.49 25.63
CA LEU A 187 -18.60 -9.63 26.32
C LEU A 187 -19.94 -10.35 26.37
N LEU A 188 -20.46 -10.56 27.58
CA LEU A 188 -21.65 -11.36 27.84
C LEU A 188 -22.93 -10.53 27.80
N ASP A 189 -22.88 -9.25 28.21
CA ASP A 189 -24.06 -8.36 28.32
C ASP A 189 -23.78 -6.93 27.86
N ASN A 190 -24.84 -6.14 27.58
CA ASN A 190 -24.74 -4.69 27.34
C ASN A 190 -24.06 -3.96 28.51
N GLY A 191 -23.20 -2.99 28.20
CA GLY A 191 -22.40 -2.26 29.19
C GLY A 191 -21.29 -3.09 29.83
N ALA A 192 -20.81 -4.15 29.17
CA ALA A 192 -19.62 -4.88 29.61
C ALA A 192 -18.38 -3.98 29.52
N VAL A 193 -17.48 -4.12 30.50
CA VAL A 193 -16.31 -3.26 30.69
C VAL A 193 -15.09 -4.16 30.77
N LEU A 194 -14.24 -4.13 29.74
CA LEU A 194 -12.93 -4.78 29.72
C LEU A 194 -11.87 -3.73 30.12
N THR A 195 -11.68 -3.58 31.43
CA THR A 195 -10.67 -2.72 32.10
C THR A 195 -9.90 -3.54 33.13
N ALA A 196 -8.95 -2.96 33.86
CA ALA A 196 -8.27 -3.57 35.02
C ALA A 196 -9.22 -4.21 36.06
N ALA A 197 -10.48 -3.78 36.12
CA ALA A 197 -11.54 -4.42 36.88
C ALA A 197 -12.58 -4.99 35.91
N ALA A 198 -12.21 -6.06 35.19
CA ALA A 198 -13.14 -6.76 34.33
C ALA A 198 -14.39 -7.13 35.11
N ASN A 199 -15.55 -6.67 34.65
CA ASN A 199 -16.79 -6.91 35.38
C ASN A 199 -17.31 -8.34 35.11
N SER A 200 -18.32 -8.74 35.88
CA SER A 200 -18.99 -10.04 35.74
C SER A 200 -19.68 -10.26 34.39
N LYS A 201 -19.66 -9.26 33.50
CA LYS A 201 -20.20 -9.32 32.14
C LYS A 201 -19.13 -9.59 31.09
N VAL A 202 -17.91 -9.94 31.49
CA VAL A 202 -16.81 -10.35 30.59
C VAL A 202 -16.37 -11.76 30.97
N ALA A 203 -16.11 -12.61 29.98
CA ALA A 203 -15.50 -13.92 30.17
C ALA A 203 -14.09 -13.97 29.54
N PRO A 204 -13.09 -14.53 30.24
CA PRO A 204 -13.13 -14.95 31.64
C PRO A 204 -13.24 -13.75 32.61
N GLU A 205 -14.09 -13.89 33.63
CA GLU A 205 -14.29 -12.85 34.66
C GLU A 205 -12.98 -12.59 35.43
N GLY A 206 -12.71 -11.33 35.78
CA GLY A 206 -11.52 -10.95 36.54
C GLY A 206 -10.19 -10.97 35.77
N LYS A 207 -10.23 -11.07 34.43
CA LYS A 207 -9.04 -10.96 33.55
C LYS A 207 -9.14 -9.72 32.65
N PHE A 208 -8.01 -9.08 32.36
CA PHE A 208 -7.96 -7.82 31.61
C PHE A 208 -6.73 -7.70 30.72
N LEU A 209 -6.68 -6.63 29.92
CA LEU A 209 -5.52 -6.20 29.12
C LEU A 209 -4.40 -5.69 30.04
N SER A 210 -3.17 -6.04 29.70
CA SER A 210 -1.97 -5.79 30.51
C SER A 210 -0.75 -5.86 29.60
N THR A 211 0.41 -5.44 30.10
CA THR A 211 1.72 -5.55 29.40
C THR A 211 2.12 -6.93 28.87
N ALA A 212 1.45 -8.00 29.30
CA ALA A 212 1.67 -9.37 28.79
C ALA A 212 0.62 -9.81 27.74
N ASN A 213 -0.39 -8.98 27.47
CA ASN A 213 -1.62 -9.32 26.76
C ASN A 213 -2.03 -8.27 25.72
N ASP A 214 -1.30 -8.31 24.62
CA ASP A 214 -1.42 -7.27 23.60
C ASP A 214 -2.49 -7.60 22.54
N LYS A 215 -3.36 -8.61 22.75
CA LYS A 215 -4.28 -9.12 21.71
C LYS A 215 -5.64 -9.58 22.23
N VAL A 216 -6.74 -8.98 21.76
CA VAL A 216 -8.10 -9.53 21.89
C VAL A 216 -8.59 -10.09 20.56
N SER A 217 -8.88 -11.39 20.50
CA SER A 217 -9.06 -12.13 19.23
C SER A 217 -10.49 -12.18 18.65
N ALA A 218 -11.53 -11.83 19.42
CA ALA A 218 -12.92 -11.79 18.90
C ALA A 218 -13.88 -11.08 19.86
N LEU A 219 -14.20 -9.81 19.59
CA LEU A 219 -15.26 -9.09 20.29
C LEU A 219 -16.43 -8.76 19.35
N THR A 220 -17.63 -9.23 19.67
CA THR A 220 -18.87 -8.64 19.13
C THR A 220 -19.26 -7.48 20.04
N PHE A 221 -19.22 -6.25 19.51
CA PHE A 221 -19.60 -5.10 20.33
C PHE A 221 -21.09 -5.14 20.66
N LEU A 222 -21.38 -5.21 21.96
CA LEU A 222 -22.70 -5.00 22.51
C LEU A 222 -22.91 -3.51 22.80
N LYS A 223 -24.16 -3.07 22.93
CA LYS A 223 -24.47 -1.66 23.20
C LYS A 223 -23.79 -1.21 24.51
N ASP A 224 -23.22 -0.01 24.50
CA ASP A 224 -22.56 0.65 25.64
C ASP A 224 -21.30 -0.08 26.18
N SER A 225 -20.69 -0.99 25.40
CA SER A 225 -19.45 -1.68 25.80
C SER A 225 -18.25 -0.72 25.85
N PHE A 226 -17.39 -0.90 26.85
CA PHE A 226 -16.16 -0.13 27.05
C PHE A 226 -14.93 -1.06 27.07
N VAL A 227 -13.91 -0.72 26.29
CA VAL A 227 -12.62 -1.42 26.26
C VAL A 227 -11.52 -0.40 26.53
N GLN A 228 -10.70 -0.64 27.54
CA GLN A 228 -9.57 0.21 27.86
C GLN A 228 -8.39 -0.66 28.24
N ASP A 229 -7.24 -0.37 27.63
CA ASP A 229 -5.97 -0.83 28.15
C ASP A 229 -5.50 0.09 29.29
N PRO A 230 -5.24 -0.43 30.51
CA PRO A 230 -4.68 0.35 31.61
C PRO A 230 -3.19 0.66 31.42
N SER A 231 -2.46 -0.06 30.57
CA SER A 231 -1.08 0.26 30.24
C SER A 231 -0.97 1.38 29.20
N THR A 232 0.22 1.96 29.08
CA THR A 232 0.49 3.12 28.19
C THR A 232 1.81 3.00 27.44
N SER A 233 2.45 1.82 27.51
CA SER A 233 3.86 1.63 27.13
C SER A 233 4.08 0.50 26.11
N ASP A 234 3.03 -0.23 25.79
CA ASP A 234 2.95 -1.42 24.97
C ASP A 234 2.17 -1.16 23.67
N ASN A 235 1.94 -2.21 22.87
CA ASN A 235 1.29 -2.09 21.56
C ASN A 235 0.11 -3.06 21.47
N ASP A 236 -1.07 -2.61 21.87
CA ASP A 236 -2.26 -3.43 21.88
C ASP A 236 -2.91 -3.58 20.51
N VAL A 237 -3.48 -4.77 20.30
CA VAL A 237 -4.28 -5.13 19.13
C VAL A 237 -5.65 -5.65 19.57
N LEU A 238 -6.69 -4.86 19.29
CA LEU A 238 -8.08 -5.27 19.45
C LEU A 238 -8.63 -5.77 18.12
N THR A 239 -9.06 -7.03 18.05
CA THR A 239 -9.81 -7.54 16.90
C THR A 239 -11.29 -7.70 17.25
N ALA A 240 -12.15 -7.13 16.41
CA ALA A 240 -13.57 -7.06 16.67
C ALA A 240 -14.40 -7.38 15.43
N GLN A 241 -15.44 -8.18 15.62
CA GLN A 241 -16.42 -8.50 14.60
C GLN A 241 -17.67 -7.64 14.80
N ILE A 242 -18.03 -6.87 13.78
CA ILE A 242 -19.19 -5.99 13.76
C ILE A 242 -20.34 -6.71 13.05
N VAL A 243 -21.46 -6.90 13.75
CA VAL A 243 -22.62 -7.67 13.25
C VAL A 243 -23.86 -6.78 13.03
N GLY A 244 -23.83 -5.53 13.52
CA GLY A 244 -24.91 -4.57 13.39
C GLY A 244 -24.40 -3.14 13.57
N PHE A 245 -25.23 -2.24 14.09
CA PHE A 245 -24.82 -0.86 14.42
C PHE A 245 -24.22 -0.78 15.82
N VAL A 246 -22.97 -0.31 15.94
CA VAL A 246 -22.25 -0.22 17.21
C VAL A 246 -21.52 1.13 17.37
N THR A 247 -21.46 1.62 18.59
CA THR A 247 -20.77 2.87 18.99
C THR A 247 -19.75 2.54 20.10
N PRO A 248 -18.66 1.83 19.79
CA PRO A 248 -17.72 1.35 20.79
C PRO A 248 -17.02 2.50 21.49
N ASN A 249 -16.78 2.35 22.78
CA ASN A 249 -15.94 3.27 23.53
C ASN A 249 -14.61 2.57 23.82
N ILE A 250 -13.53 3.04 23.18
CA ILE A 250 -12.21 2.39 23.17
C ILE A 250 -11.14 3.42 23.54
N GLU A 251 -10.34 3.11 24.55
CA GLU A 251 -9.25 3.96 25.00
C GLU A 251 -7.93 3.19 25.09
N ASN A 252 -6.83 3.87 24.73
CA ASN A 252 -5.46 3.36 24.82
C ASN A 252 -5.19 2.06 24.02
N ILE A 253 -5.95 1.76 22.97
CA ILE A 253 -5.63 0.62 22.09
C ILE A 253 -4.92 1.12 20.84
N GLU A 254 -3.68 0.69 20.59
CA GLU A 254 -2.87 1.15 19.45
C GLU A 254 -3.44 0.70 18.10
N THR A 255 -3.84 -0.56 17.98
CA THR A 255 -4.32 -1.15 16.73
C THR A 255 -5.71 -1.73 16.92
N ILE A 256 -6.67 -1.26 16.13
CA ILE A 256 -8.03 -1.81 16.15
C ILE A 256 -8.29 -2.45 14.79
N GLN A 257 -8.71 -3.71 14.77
CA GLN A 257 -9.01 -4.50 13.58
C GLN A 257 -10.49 -4.86 13.55
N PHE A 258 -11.22 -4.30 12.59
CA PHE A 258 -12.62 -4.60 12.38
C PHE A 258 -12.82 -5.66 11.30
N SER A 259 -13.81 -6.53 11.51
CA SER A 259 -14.41 -7.39 10.47
C SER A 259 -15.91 -7.13 10.45
N GLY A 260 -16.50 -6.83 9.29
CA GLY A 260 -17.93 -6.53 9.16
C GLY A 260 -18.76 -7.70 8.64
N ALA A 261 -19.99 -7.85 9.11
CA ALA A 261 -21.04 -8.60 8.41
C ALA A 261 -21.81 -7.66 7.47
N ALA A 262 -22.53 -8.20 6.48
CA ALA A 262 -23.35 -7.39 5.58
C ALA A 262 -24.29 -6.44 6.36
N GLY A 263 -24.22 -5.14 6.09
CA GLY A 263 -25.00 -4.11 6.78
C GLY A 263 -24.49 -3.69 8.16
N ALA A 264 -23.29 -4.13 8.57
CA ALA A 264 -22.65 -3.72 9.80
C ALA A 264 -22.19 -2.25 9.75
N THR A 265 -22.31 -1.56 10.88
CA THR A 265 -21.91 -0.15 11.03
C THR A 265 -21.16 0.06 12.34
N VAL A 266 -20.03 0.75 12.30
CA VAL A 266 -19.26 1.14 13.49
C VAL A 266 -19.02 2.65 13.49
N ALA A 267 -19.24 3.32 14.62
CA ALA A 267 -18.91 4.74 14.79
C ALA A 267 -17.60 4.93 15.57
N LEU A 268 -16.71 5.79 15.07
CA LEU A 268 -15.38 5.99 15.66
C LEU A 268 -15.30 7.19 16.64
N GLN A 269 -16.44 7.84 16.93
CA GLN A 269 -16.52 9.05 17.76
C GLN A 269 -15.98 8.90 19.19
N ASN A 270 -16.06 7.70 19.78
CA ASN A 270 -15.64 7.42 21.17
C ASN A 270 -14.36 6.57 21.22
N ILE A 271 -13.52 6.66 20.19
CA ILE A 271 -12.22 6.01 20.17
C ILE A 271 -11.15 7.07 20.41
N SER A 272 -10.21 6.80 21.32
CA SER A 272 -9.07 7.70 21.58
C SER A 272 -7.74 6.96 21.53
N LYS A 273 -6.70 7.67 21.06
CA LYS A 273 -5.30 7.23 21.00
C LYS A 273 -5.01 6.01 20.11
N ALA A 274 -5.96 5.58 19.28
CA ALA A 274 -5.67 4.57 18.27
C ALA A 274 -4.64 5.09 17.25
N LYS A 275 -3.58 4.31 17.02
CA LYS A 275 -2.55 4.59 16.01
C LYS A 275 -2.99 4.06 14.64
N GLN A 276 -3.72 2.94 14.62
CA GLN A 276 -4.19 2.29 13.41
C GLN A 276 -5.63 1.77 13.57
N VAL A 277 -6.45 2.02 12.55
CA VAL A 277 -7.79 1.43 12.42
C VAL A 277 -7.81 0.62 11.13
N GLN A 278 -7.86 -0.69 11.26
CA GLN A 278 -7.78 -1.65 10.16
C GLN A 278 -9.13 -2.28 9.89
N VAL A 279 -9.45 -2.51 8.62
CA VAL A 279 -10.59 -3.35 8.20
C VAL A 279 -10.03 -4.60 7.53
N VAL A 280 -10.29 -5.74 8.16
CA VAL A 280 -9.73 -7.03 7.76
C VAL A 280 -10.58 -7.68 6.67
N LYS A 281 -11.90 -7.65 6.80
CA LYS A 281 -12.83 -8.30 5.87
C LYS A 281 -14.28 -7.85 6.05
N GLY A 282 -15.08 -8.13 5.02
CA GLY A 282 -16.54 -8.01 5.03
C GLY A 282 -17.04 -6.59 4.81
N ASP A 283 -18.33 -6.47 4.53
CA ASP A 283 -18.95 -5.18 4.24
C ASP A 283 -19.08 -4.37 5.53
N LEU A 284 -18.62 -3.12 5.53
CA LEU A 284 -18.63 -2.29 6.73
C LEU A 284 -18.92 -0.83 6.40
N THR A 285 -19.83 -0.24 7.17
CA THR A 285 -20.00 1.22 7.24
C THR A 285 -19.23 1.78 8.43
N ILE A 286 -18.35 2.76 8.19
CA ILE A 286 -17.60 3.45 9.25
C ILE A 286 -18.11 4.89 9.35
N VAL A 287 -18.68 5.23 10.50
CA VAL A 287 -19.16 6.57 10.82
C VAL A 287 -18.07 7.35 11.54
N ASP A 288 -17.92 8.63 11.19
CA ASP A 288 -16.84 9.52 11.62
C ASP A 288 -15.46 9.00 11.22
N ALA A 289 -15.40 8.48 9.99
CA ALA A 289 -14.19 7.91 9.40
C ALA A 289 -13.04 8.93 9.27
N ASN A 290 -13.33 10.23 9.24
CA ASN A 290 -12.33 11.29 9.17
C ASN A 290 -11.54 11.50 10.49
N ASN A 291 -11.87 10.78 11.56
CA ASN A 291 -11.08 10.78 12.80
C ASN A 291 -9.79 9.96 12.70
N TYR A 292 -9.73 8.98 11.79
CA TYR A 292 -8.61 8.05 11.66
C TYR A 292 -8.34 7.70 10.19
N ALA A 293 -7.09 7.43 9.84
CA ALA A 293 -6.81 6.77 8.57
C ALA A 293 -7.31 5.32 8.64
N ILE A 294 -8.04 4.87 7.63
CA ILE A 294 -8.60 3.53 7.56
C ILE A 294 -7.68 2.64 6.72
N ASP A 295 -7.10 1.61 7.33
CA ASP A 295 -6.23 0.64 6.69
C ASP A 295 -7.04 -0.56 6.18
N LEU A 296 -7.21 -0.69 4.86
CA LEU A 296 -7.69 -1.93 4.27
C LEU A 296 -6.55 -2.95 4.26
N VAL A 297 -6.74 -4.07 4.96
CA VAL A 297 -5.72 -5.11 5.09
C VAL A 297 -5.56 -5.89 3.77
N ALA A 298 -4.37 -6.46 3.55
CA ALA A 298 -4.08 -7.32 2.41
C ALA A 298 -5.15 -8.40 2.20
N GLY A 299 -5.66 -8.55 0.97
CA GLY A 299 -6.71 -9.50 0.62
C GLY A 299 -8.14 -9.01 0.90
N TYR A 300 -8.33 -7.77 1.34
CA TYR A 300 -9.68 -7.19 1.48
C TYR A 300 -10.40 -7.16 0.12
N ALA A 301 -11.63 -7.66 0.09
CA ALA A 301 -12.43 -7.93 -1.11
C ALA A 301 -13.94 -7.70 -0.86
N SER A 302 -14.29 -6.59 -0.21
CA SER A 302 -15.66 -6.29 0.22
C SER A 302 -15.99 -4.80 0.09
N ASN A 303 -17.23 -4.40 0.42
CA ASN A 303 -17.67 -3.03 0.26
C ASN A 303 -17.40 -2.21 1.53
N LEU A 304 -16.56 -1.18 1.42
CA LEU A 304 -16.37 -0.19 2.48
C LEU A 304 -17.25 1.03 2.22
N THR A 305 -18.06 1.42 3.18
CA THR A 305 -18.78 2.71 3.16
C THR A 305 -18.24 3.59 4.28
N LEU A 306 -17.82 4.81 3.94
CA LEU A 306 -17.39 5.81 4.89
C LEU A 306 -18.51 6.84 5.07
N GLN A 307 -18.70 7.31 6.29
CA GLN A 307 -19.67 8.35 6.59
C GLN A 307 -19.05 9.41 7.48
N GLU A 308 -19.28 10.66 7.14
CA GLU A 308 -18.96 11.79 8.01
C GLU A 308 -20.24 12.30 8.69
N THR A 309 -20.17 12.59 9.99
CA THR A 309 -21.25 13.34 10.67
C THR A 309 -20.86 14.79 10.98
N VAL A 310 -19.55 15.08 10.93
CA VAL A 310 -18.96 16.41 11.10
C VAL A 310 -17.89 16.64 10.05
N GLY A 311 -17.90 17.83 9.44
CA GLY A 311 -16.91 18.23 8.43
C GLY A 311 -15.59 18.75 9.02
N GLY A 312 -14.65 19.06 8.14
CA GLY A 312 -13.42 19.79 8.45
C GLY A 312 -12.12 19.00 8.24
N LYS A 313 -12.18 17.75 7.76
CA LYS A 313 -11.00 16.90 7.52
C LYS A 313 -11.23 15.92 6.37
N ASP A 314 -10.22 15.80 5.51
CA ASP A 314 -10.19 14.77 4.47
C ASP A 314 -10.20 13.35 5.08
N LEU A 315 -10.84 12.41 4.37
CA LEU A 315 -10.79 11.00 4.70
C LEU A 315 -9.54 10.39 4.08
N THR A 316 -8.95 9.43 4.78
CA THR A 316 -7.80 8.69 4.26
C THR A 316 -8.07 7.19 4.33
N VAL A 317 -7.93 6.51 3.21
CA VAL A 317 -7.97 5.05 3.10
C VAL A 317 -6.63 4.56 2.57
N ASN A 318 -5.94 3.75 3.37
CA ASN A 318 -4.71 3.10 2.94
C ASN A 318 -5.04 1.74 2.33
N LEU A 319 -4.59 1.49 1.10
CA LEU A 319 -4.77 0.23 0.38
C LEU A 319 -3.52 -0.63 0.56
N ASN A 320 -3.57 -1.62 1.45
CA ASN A 320 -2.44 -2.51 1.74
C ASN A 320 -2.53 -3.84 0.98
N GLY A 321 -3.06 -3.82 -0.26
CA GLY A 321 -3.14 -4.98 -1.13
C GLY A 321 -4.57 -5.52 -1.27
N THR A 322 -5.52 -4.65 -1.60
CA THR A 322 -6.91 -5.04 -1.85
C THR A 322 -7.01 -5.89 -3.12
N THR A 323 -8.01 -6.76 -3.21
CA THR A 323 -8.25 -7.59 -4.39
C THR A 323 -9.60 -7.27 -5.03
N ALA A 324 -9.84 -7.84 -6.21
CA ALA A 324 -11.14 -7.72 -6.88
C ALA A 324 -12.29 -8.07 -5.93
N GLY A 325 -13.34 -7.25 -5.95
CA GLY A 325 -14.45 -7.27 -5.00
C GLY A 325 -14.42 -6.14 -3.97
N ALA A 326 -13.27 -5.46 -3.81
CA ALA A 326 -13.16 -4.28 -2.96
C ALA A 326 -13.78 -3.03 -3.62
N SER A 327 -14.72 -2.38 -2.94
CA SER A 327 -15.30 -1.09 -3.36
C SER A 327 -15.26 -0.07 -2.22
N ILE A 328 -15.27 1.22 -2.55
CA ILE A 328 -15.24 2.31 -1.58
C ILE A 328 -16.30 3.36 -1.93
N ALA A 329 -17.22 3.59 -1.02
CA ALA A 329 -18.17 4.71 -1.09
C ALA A 329 -17.95 5.65 0.10
N ALA A 330 -18.19 6.95 -0.10
CA ALA A 330 -18.20 7.92 0.99
C ALA A 330 -19.44 8.81 0.96
N ASN A 331 -20.11 8.89 2.11
CA ASN A 331 -21.20 9.80 2.42
C ASN A 331 -20.63 10.97 3.22
N LEU A 332 -20.19 12.00 2.51
CA LEU A 332 -19.49 13.16 3.04
C LEU A 332 -20.49 14.21 3.56
N PHE A 333 -20.08 15.00 4.55
CA PHE A 333 -20.90 16.11 5.07
C PHE A 333 -20.49 17.45 4.46
N ASP A 334 -19.22 17.63 4.12
CA ASP A 334 -18.67 18.85 3.53
C ASP A 334 -17.91 18.56 2.21
N LYS A 335 -16.91 19.41 1.86
CA LYS A 335 -16.13 19.32 0.62
C LYS A 335 -14.83 18.53 0.80
N SER A 336 -14.79 17.65 1.79
CA SER A 336 -13.60 16.86 2.12
C SER A 336 -13.22 15.94 0.97
N LYS A 337 -11.93 15.69 0.82
CA LYS A 337 -11.41 14.73 -0.17
C LYS A 337 -11.41 13.33 0.41
N VAL A 338 -11.40 12.34 -0.47
CA VAL A 338 -11.09 10.95 -0.10
C VAL A 338 -9.72 10.60 -0.67
N ASN A 339 -8.72 10.57 0.21
CA ASN A 339 -7.35 10.20 -0.11
C ASN A 339 -7.22 8.68 -0.13
N LEU A 340 -6.94 8.11 -1.30
CA LEU A 340 -6.58 6.70 -1.48
C LEU A 340 -5.05 6.60 -1.51
N VAL A 341 -4.46 6.05 -0.45
CA VAL A 341 -3.01 5.89 -0.31
C VAL A 341 -2.64 4.44 -0.62
N VAL A 342 -2.04 4.20 -1.78
CA VAL A 342 -1.73 2.85 -2.26
C VAL A 342 -0.37 2.40 -1.71
N LYS A 343 -0.40 1.47 -0.75
CA LYS A 343 0.79 0.98 -0.02
C LYS A 343 1.25 -0.42 -0.47
N ALA A 344 0.38 -1.16 -1.15
CA ALA A 344 0.68 -2.42 -1.86
C ALA A 344 -0.17 -2.50 -3.13
N ASP A 345 0.25 -3.30 -4.10
CA ASP A 345 -0.47 -3.47 -5.37
C ASP A 345 -1.93 -3.86 -5.08
N SER A 346 -2.85 -3.04 -5.56
CA SER A 346 -4.25 -3.08 -5.15
C SER A 346 -5.20 -3.06 -6.34
N VAL A 347 -6.30 -3.77 -6.19
CA VAL A 347 -7.42 -3.75 -7.14
C VAL A 347 -8.66 -3.28 -6.40
N LEU A 348 -9.37 -2.31 -6.98
CA LEU A 348 -10.71 -1.90 -6.59
C LEU A 348 -11.67 -2.29 -7.70
N SER A 349 -12.66 -3.12 -7.36
CA SER A 349 -13.76 -3.49 -8.24
C SER A 349 -14.97 -3.88 -7.39
N ASN A 350 -16.17 -3.45 -7.76
CA ASN A 350 -17.36 -3.95 -7.06
C ASN A 350 -17.64 -5.41 -7.46
N ALA A 351 -17.95 -6.27 -6.49
CA ALA A 351 -18.39 -7.64 -6.76
C ALA A 351 -19.72 -7.69 -7.52
N ASP A 352 -20.60 -6.71 -7.28
CA ASP A 352 -21.79 -6.46 -8.08
C ASP A 352 -21.48 -5.38 -9.13
N THR A 353 -21.33 -5.79 -10.38
CA THR A 353 -20.99 -4.90 -11.49
C THR A 353 -22.08 -3.86 -11.83
N THR A 354 -23.26 -3.96 -11.21
CA THR A 354 -24.33 -2.96 -11.34
C THR A 354 -24.16 -1.79 -10.38
N LEU A 355 -23.32 -1.93 -9.36
CA LEU A 355 -23.02 -0.93 -8.36
C LEU A 355 -21.71 -0.18 -8.66
N ASN A 356 -21.47 0.88 -7.90
CA ASN A 356 -20.28 1.71 -8.03
C ASN A 356 -19.07 1.02 -7.37
N THR A 357 -17.92 1.04 -8.04
CA THR A 357 -16.62 0.67 -7.46
C THR A 357 -16.13 1.82 -6.56
N LEU A 358 -16.30 3.06 -7.01
CA LEU A 358 -16.02 4.27 -6.26
C LEU A 358 -17.22 5.22 -6.30
N ALA A 359 -17.61 5.78 -5.15
CA ALA A 359 -18.75 6.69 -5.07
C ALA A 359 -18.58 7.82 -4.05
N LEU A 360 -18.87 9.07 -4.43
CA LEU A 360 -19.00 10.24 -3.55
C LEU A 360 -20.36 10.92 -3.74
N ASN A 361 -20.95 11.44 -2.67
CA ASN A 361 -22.29 12.07 -2.67
C ASN A 361 -22.31 13.60 -2.54
N GLN A 362 -21.16 14.28 -2.42
CA GLN A 362 -21.08 15.72 -2.15
C GLN A 362 -20.40 16.52 -3.25
N THR A 363 -20.88 17.76 -3.42
CA THR A 363 -20.24 18.77 -4.30
C THR A 363 -18.83 19.16 -3.82
N GLN A 364 -17.91 19.30 -4.77
CA GLN A 364 -16.52 19.75 -4.67
C GLN A 364 -15.57 18.82 -3.89
N SER A 365 -15.98 17.56 -3.70
CA SER A 365 -15.21 16.47 -3.10
C SER A 365 -14.65 15.56 -4.18
N ASN A 366 -13.37 15.20 -4.13
CA ASN A 366 -12.76 14.33 -5.14
C ASN A 366 -12.01 13.15 -4.51
N PHE A 367 -11.71 12.15 -5.34
CA PHE A 367 -10.74 11.11 -5.00
C PHE A 367 -9.34 11.60 -5.35
N VAL A 368 -8.43 11.53 -4.37
CA VAL A 368 -7.00 11.80 -4.57
C VAL A 368 -6.23 10.52 -4.37
N ILE A 369 -5.46 10.10 -5.37
CA ILE A 369 -4.65 8.87 -5.34
C ILE A 369 -3.19 9.24 -5.11
N THR A 370 -2.56 8.58 -4.14
CA THR A 370 -1.13 8.74 -3.81
C THR A 370 -0.49 7.38 -3.52
N GLY A 371 0.83 7.34 -3.42
CA GLY A 371 1.58 6.10 -3.15
C GLY A 371 2.49 5.69 -4.31
N ASP A 372 3.15 4.54 -4.13
CA ASP A 372 4.22 4.04 -5.01
C ASP A 372 3.97 2.64 -5.56
N LYS A 373 2.77 2.08 -5.31
CA LYS A 373 2.36 0.75 -5.76
C LYS A 373 1.25 0.83 -6.76
N ASN A 374 1.05 -0.22 -7.55
CA ASN A 374 0.12 -0.18 -8.67
C ASN A 374 -1.33 -0.22 -8.18
N LEU A 375 -2.20 0.51 -8.88
CA LEU A 375 -3.63 0.53 -8.59
C LEU A 375 -4.42 0.22 -9.86
N THR A 376 -5.27 -0.80 -9.80
CA THR A 376 -6.30 -1.03 -10.80
C THR A 376 -7.66 -0.63 -10.24
N ILE A 377 -8.39 0.22 -10.95
CA ILE A 377 -9.79 0.54 -10.67
C ILE A 377 -10.62 0.01 -11.83
N ASP A 378 -11.51 -0.94 -11.55
CA ASP A 378 -12.39 -1.57 -12.54
C ASP A 378 -13.85 -1.39 -12.13
N GLY A 379 -14.65 -0.77 -13.01
CA GLY A 379 -16.08 -0.59 -12.83
C GLY A 379 -16.52 0.86 -12.72
N LYS A 380 -17.75 1.05 -12.24
CA LYS A 380 -18.43 2.35 -12.29
C LYS A 380 -17.89 3.31 -11.23
N ILE A 381 -17.61 4.54 -11.62
CA ILE A 381 -17.18 5.63 -10.72
C ILE A 381 -18.23 6.73 -10.78
N ASP A 382 -18.83 7.07 -9.64
CA ASP A 382 -19.76 8.20 -9.53
C ASP A 382 -19.20 9.23 -8.55
N VAL A 383 -18.80 10.39 -9.06
CA VAL A 383 -18.33 11.50 -8.23
C VAL A 383 -19.29 12.66 -8.42
N PHE A 384 -20.28 12.82 -7.52
CA PHE A 384 -21.32 13.86 -7.63
C PHE A 384 -20.83 15.24 -7.15
N ASP A 385 -19.71 15.72 -7.71
CA ASP A 385 -18.95 16.82 -7.10
C ASP A 385 -19.05 18.20 -7.82
N GLY A 386 -19.48 18.26 -9.08
CA GLY A 386 -19.45 19.49 -9.89
C GLY A 386 -18.10 19.79 -10.56
N THR A 387 -17.00 19.16 -10.13
CA THR A 387 -15.75 18.92 -10.89
C THR A 387 -15.53 17.45 -11.27
N ASN A 388 -16.31 16.54 -10.66
CA ASN A 388 -16.35 15.09 -10.85
C ASN A 388 -14.95 14.52 -11.15
N ARG A 389 -14.01 14.71 -10.22
CA ARG A 389 -12.57 14.53 -10.47
C ARG A 389 -11.99 13.28 -9.79
N LEU A 390 -11.18 12.55 -10.54
CA LEU A 390 -10.20 11.58 -10.02
C LEU A 390 -8.80 12.16 -10.24
N ASP A 391 -8.03 12.29 -9.17
CA ASP A 391 -6.74 12.99 -9.20
C ASP A 391 -5.60 12.09 -8.72
N ALA A 392 -4.75 11.64 -9.63
CA ALA A 392 -3.56 10.86 -9.31
C ALA A 392 -2.26 11.65 -9.49
N THR A 393 -2.29 13.00 -9.52
CA THR A 393 -1.11 13.84 -9.83
C THR A 393 0.16 13.46 -9.03
N ASP A 394 -0.01 13.09 -7.77
CA ASP A 394 1.09 12.72 -6.86
C ASP A 394 1.39 11.22 -6.79
N PHE A 395 0.63 10.40 -7.52
CA PHE A 395 0.81 8.96 -7.58
C PHE A 395 2.03 8.59 -8.43
N THR A 396 2.85 7.68 -7.91
CA THR A 396 4.08 7.20 -8.58
C THR A 396 3.99 5.75 -9.03
N GLY A 397 3.02 4.99 -8.51
CA GLY A 397 2.68 3.68 -9.06
C GLY A 397 1.95 3.80 -10.39
N LYS A 398 1.80 2.68 -11.12
CA LYS A 398 0.99 2.64 -12.32
C LYS A 398 -0.50 2.62 -11.99
N LEU A 399 -1.26 3.53 -12.59
CA LEU A 399 -2.72 3.56 -12.57
C LEU A 399 -3.28 2.82 -13.79
N THR A 400 -4.17 1.86 -13.55
CA THR A 400 -5.00 1.23 -14.58
C THR A 400 -6.46 1.52 -14.27
N LEU A 401 -7.12 2.32 -15.10
CA LEU A 401 -8.51 2.69 -14.95
C LEU A 401 -9.36 2.06 -16.07
N ASN A 402 -10.20 1.10 -15.71
CA ASN A 402 -11.21 0.51 -16.60
C ASN A 402 -12.58 1.08 -16.22
N LEU A 403 -12.99 2.14 -16.92
CA LEU A 403 -14.16 2.94 -16.54
C LEU A 403 -15.46 2.25 -16.95
N GLY A 404 -16.28 1.91 -15.95
CA GLY A 404 -17.58 1.28 -16.14
C GLY A 404 -18.60 2.20 -16.81
N LYS A 405 -19.60 1.60 -17.45
CA LYS A 405 -20.70 2.31 -18.12
C LYS A 405 -21.44 3.23 -17.13
N ASN A 406 -21.89 4.39 -17.61
CA ASN A 406 -22.63 5.40 -16.84
C ASN A 406 -21.85 5.99 -15.67
N SER A 407 -20.51 5.93 -15.68
CA SER A 407 -19.71 6.62 -14.68
C SER A 407 -19.89 8.14 -14.82
N ASP A 408 -20.06 8.83 -13.69
CA ASP A 408 -20.13 10.28 -13.61
C ASP A 408 -18.77 10.85 -13.20
N ILE A 409 -17.92 11.03 -14.22
CA ILE A 409 -16.57 11.60 -14.08
C ILE A 409 -16.36 12.60 -15.23
N THR A 410 -15.82 13.78 -14.92
CA THR A 410 -15.53 14.82 -15.92
C THR A 410 -14.06 15.22 -15.95
N GLN A 411 -13.28 14.82 -14.94
CA GLN A 411 -11.83 15.03 -14.91
C GLN A 411 -11.10 13.76 -14.45
N ILE A 412 -10.12 13.34 -15.23
CA ILE A 412 -9.18 12.26 -14.90
C ILE A 412 -7.78 12.82 -15.02
N VAL A 413 -7.00 12.73 -13.94
CA VAL A 413 -5.57 13.08 -13.94
C VAL A 413 -4.77 11.85 -13.56
N GLY A 414 -3.86 11.42 -14.44
CA GLY A 414 -2.91 10.35 -14.24
C GLY A 414 -1.77 10.72 -13.28
N GLY A 415 -0.96 9.72 -12.99
CA GLY A 415 0.21 9.79 -12.13
C GLY A 415 1.48 10.14 -12.87
N LYS A 416 2.61 9.70 -12.31
CA LYS A 416 3.95 9.94 -12.87
C LYS A 416 4.52 8.75 -13.65
N SER A 417 3.72 7.70 -13.82
CA SER A 417 4.10 6.42 -14.41
C SER A 417 3.28 6.17 -15.67
N ASP A 418 3.67 5.19 -16.49
CA ASP A 418 2.94 4.77 -17.68
C ASP A 418 1.54 4.22 -17.35
N ASP A 419 0.54 5.09 -17.39
CA ASP A 419 -0.82 4.78 -16.99
C ASP A 419 -1.68 4.26 -18.15
N THR A 420 -2.80 3.66 -17.80
CA THR A 420 -3.73 3.07 -18.78
C THR A 420 -5.16 3.43 -18.44
N PHE A 421 -5.84 4.06 -19.39
CA PHE A 421 -7.23 4.50 -19.28
C PHE A 421 -8.08 3.79 -20.34
N THR A 422 -9.04 2.98 -19.92
CA THR A 422 -9.95 2.24 -20.81
C THR A 422 -11.39 2.74 -20.63
N LEU A 423 -11.89 3.49 -21.60
CA LEU A 423 -13.22 4.09 -21.62
C LEU A 423 -14.02 3.52 -22.80
N THR A 424 -14.31 2.21 -22.72
CA THR A 424 -14.95 1.45 -23.81
C THR A 424 -16.30 0.84 -23.42
N ALA A 425 -16.77 1.04 -22.19
CA ALA A 425 -17.99 0.44 -21.68
C ALA A 425 -19.26 1.04 -22.31
N ALA A 426 -19.16 2.26 -22.85
CA ALA A 426 -20.14 2.87 -23.72
C ALA A 426 -19.45 3.52 -24.95
N VAL A 427 -20.21 3.68 -26.03
CA VAL A 427 -19.76 4.52 -27.16
C VAL A 427 -19.69 5.96 -26.67
N ASP A 428 -18.64 6.66 -27.07
CA ASP A 428 -18.41 8.08 -26.76
C ASP A 428 -18.27 8.40 -25.27
N GLN A 429 -17.86 7.41 -24.46
CA GLN A 429 -17.70 7.56 -23.01
C GLN A 429 -16.65 8.61 -22.61
N ILE A 430 -15.68 8.90 -23.48
CA ILE A 430 -14.67 9.95 -23.29
C ILE A 430 -15.24 11.37 -23.46
N ASN A 431 -16.43 11.53 -24.05
CA ASN A 431 -16.99 12.85 -24.29
C ASN A 431 -17.20 13.61 -22.99
N LEU A 432 -16.77 14.88 -22.99
CA LEU A 432 -16.82 15.79 -21.83
C LEU A 432 -15.95 15.34 -20.64
N VAL A 433 -15.06 14.38 -20.85
CA VAL A 433 -14.03 14.00 -19.89
C VAL A 433 -12.74 14.71 -20.26
N ASN A 434 -12.26 15.58 -19.37
CA ASN A 434 -10.94 16.15 -19.46
C ASN A 434 -9.94 15.15 -18.87
N LEU A 435 -9.16 14.52 -19.74
CA LEU A 435 -8.18 13.51 -19.36
C LEU A 435 -6.76 14.07 -19.55
N ASN A 436 -5.98 14.03 -18.50
CA ASN A 436 -4.56 14.36 -18.53
C ASN A 436 -3.76 13.13 -18.07
N GLY A 437 -2.95 12.52 -18.92
CA GLY A 437 -2.12 11.37 -18.55
C GLY A 437 -0.99 11.73 -17.58
N ASN A 438 -0.55 13.00 -17.62
CA ASN A 438 0.50 13.60 -16.79
C ASN A 438 1.91 13.17 -17.21
N ASP A 439 2.76 12.63 -16.34
CA ASP A 439 4.10 12.17 -16.75
C ASP A 439 4.06 10.67 -17.02
N GLY A 440 4.81 10.20 -18.02
CA GLY A 440 4.86 8.79 -18.40
C GLY A 440 4.60 8.61 -19.89
N ASN A 441 4.48 7.37 -20.33
CA ASN A 441 3.92 7.02 -21.63
C ASN A 441 2.52 6.46 -21.42
N ASP A 442 1.53 7.31 -21.53
CA ASP A 442 0.15 6.99 -21.18
C ASP A 442 -0.62 6.43 -22.37
N THR A 443 -1.54 5.51 -22.06
CA THR A 443 -2.39 4.88 -23.06
C THR A 443 -3.86 5.12 -22.76
N LEU A 444 -4.57 5.71 -23.73
CA LEU A 444 -6.02 5.84 -23.73
C LEU A 444 -6.64 4.86 -24.74
N THR A 445 -7.50 3.97 -24.28
CA THR A 445 -8.34 3.12 -25.15
C THR A 445 -9.79 3.60 -25.08
N VAL A 446 -10.36 3.97 -26.23
CA VAL A 446 -11.72 4.54 -26.30
C VAL A 446 -12.55 3.89 -27.39
N LYS A 447 -13.86 3.79 -27.15
CA LYS A 447 -14.84 3.42 -28.16
C LYS A 447 -15.60 4.67 -28.60
N VAL A 448 -15.43 5.10 -29.84
CA VAL A 448 -15.97 6.37 -30.37
C VAL A 448 -16.88 6.13 -31.56
N GLY A 449 -18.01 6.83 -31.60
CA GLY A 449 -18.98 6.82 -32.69
C GLY A 449 -18.67 7.89 -33.76
N ALA A 450 -19.71 8.39 -34.43
CA ALA A 450 -19.60 9.37 -35.52
C ALA A 450 -19.41 10.83 -35.04
N ILE A 451 -18.73 11.06 -33.91
CA ILE A 451 -18.61 12.36 -33.27
C ILE A 451 -17.21 12.95 -33.45
N ALA A 452 -17.12 14.12 -34.09
CA ALA A 452 -15.87 14.77 -34.47
C ALA A 452 -14.95 15.19 -33.30
N ALA A 453 -15.47 15.52 -32.12
CA ALA A 453 -14.70 16.21 -31.06
C ALA A 453 -14.35 15.33 -29.85
N ALA A 454 -14.38 14.00 -29.99
CA ALA A 454 -14.38 13.07 -28.86
C ALA A 454 -13.13 13.13 -27.97
N ILE A 455 -11.97 13.54 -28.49
CA ILE A 455 -10.68 13.55 -27.77
C ILE A 455 -10.15 14.96 -27.45
N ASN A 456 -10.96 16.01 -27.62
CA ASN A 456 -10.49 17.40 -27.42
C ASN A 456 -10.12 17.71 -25.96
N GLY A 457 -10.61 16.93 -25.00
CA GLY A 457 -10.27 17.04 -23.58
C GLY A 457 -9.03 16.24 -23.18
N VAL A 458 -8.37 15.56 -24.12
CA VAL A 458 -7.21 14.70 -23.85
C VAL A 458 -5.91 15.51 -23.97
N THR A 459 -5.03 15.36 -22.99
CA THR A 459 -3.70 16.00 -22.93
C THR A 459 -2.69 15.04 -22.32
N ASN A 460 -1.41 15.18 -22.68
CA ASN A 460 -0.31 14.35 -22.17
C ASN A 460 -0.63 12.85 -22.22
N VAL A 461 -1.01 12.36 -23.41
CA VAL A 461 -1.22 10.94 -23.68
C VAL A 461 -0.48 10.60 -24.96
N GLU A 462 0.37 9.59 -24.92
CA GLU A 462 1.26 9.23 -26.03
C GLU A 462 0.62 8.23 -26.98
N THR A 463 -0.34 7.44 -26.49
CA THR A 463 -1.03 6.41 -27.30
C THR A 463 -2.54 6.48 -27.13
N ILE A 464 -3.25 6.63 -28.25
CA ILE A 464 -4.71 6.50 -28.33
C ILE A 464 -5.07 5.29 -29.19
N ILE A 465 -5.81 4.36 -28.61
CA ILE A 465 -6.32 3.15 -29.28
C ILE A 465 -7.83 3.31 -29.45
N PHE A 466 -8.27 3.32 -30.70
CA PHE A 466 -9.68 3.33 -31.06
C PHE A 466 -10.23 1.90 -31.15
N LYS A 467 -11.36 1.67 -30.47
CA LYS A 467 -12.16 0.45 -30.58
C LYS A 467 -13.41 0.71 -31.42
N GLU A 468 -13.67 -0.22 -32.32
CA GLU A 468 -14.75 -0.13 -33.30
C GLU A 468 -16.13 -0.07 -32.65
N ASP A 469 -16.98 0.86 -33.11
CA ASP A 469 -18.41 0.85 -32.85
C ASP A 469 -19.18 0.03 -33.91
N THR A 470 -20.24 -0.64 -33.47
CA THR A 470 -21.07 -1.47 -34.35
C THR A 470 -22.00 -0.65 -35.25
N ALA A 471 -22.38 0.57 -34.86
CA ALA A 471 -23.44 1.32 -35.53
C ALA A 471 -22.91 2.25 -36.62
N ALA A 472 -21.85 3.02 -36.36
CA ALA A 472 -21.41 4.09 -37.26
C ALA A 472 -19.91 4.06 -37.57
N ASN A 473 -19.52 4.75 -38.65
CA ASN A 473 -18.11 5.07 -38.92
C ASN A 473 -17.65 6.15 -37.93
N THR A 474 -16.35 6.17 -37.65
CA THR A 474 -15.74 7.11 -36.70
C THR A 474 -15.17 8.31 -37.43
N THR A 475 -15.43 9.51 -36.91
CA THR A 475 -14.83 10.75 -37.39
C THR A 475 -14.19 11.46 -36.21
N ILE A 476 -12.90 11.81 -36.30
CA ILE A 476 -12.15 12.55 -35.28
C ILE A 476 -11.54 13.79 -35.93
N THR A 477 -11.71 14.94 -35.29
CA THR A 477 -11.07 16.21 -35.61
C THR A 477 -10.36 16.67 -34.36
N THR A 478 -9.03 16.84 -34.45
CA THR A 478 -8.20 17.18 -33.30
C THR A 478 -8.17 18.70 -33.04
N VAL A 479 -7.52 19.06 -31.94
CA VAL A 479 -7.16 20.42 -31.55
C VAL A 479 -5.64 20.48 -31.32
N ASP A 480 -5.03 21.66 -31.45
CA ASP A 480 -3.57 21.88 -31.27
C ASP A 480 -3.06 21.60 -29.84
N THR A 481 -3.95 21.42 -28.87
CA THR A 481 -3.58 21.09 -27.49
C THR A 481 -3.50 19.59 -27.24
N LEU A 482 -3.84 18.75 -28.22
CA LEU A 482 -3.87 17.30 -28.06
C LEU A 482 -2.45 16.71 -27.95
N VAL A 483 -1.51 17.23 -28.73
CA VAL A 483 -0.11 16.76 -28.75
C VAL A 483 0.79 17.84 -28.17
N ALA A 484 1.64 17.47 -27.22
CA ALA A 484 2.61 18.43 -26.69
C ALA A 484 3.65 18.82 -27.77
N SER A 485 4.19 20.03 -27.65
CA SER A 485 5.17 20.55 -28.60
C SER A 485 6.40 19.65 -28.73
N GLY A 486 6.68 19.22 -29.96
CA GLY A 486 7.76 18.29 -30.29
C GLY A 486 7.50 16.83 -29.91
N ALA A 487 6.35 16.51 -29.31
CA ALA A 487 5.96 15.14 -29.00
C ALA A 487 5.33 14.44 -30.22
N THR A 488 5.15 13.12 -30.12
CA THR A 488 4.47 12.32 -31.14
C THR A 488 3.33 11.54 -30.50
N LEU A 489 2.12 11.71 -31.01
CA LEU A 489 0.96 10.90 -30.61
C LEU A 489 0.82 9.69 -31.53
N THR A 490 0.80 8.49 -30.95
CA THR A 490 0.43 7.27 -31.66
C THR A 490 -1.09 7.09 -31.64
N VAL A 491 -1.68 6.95 -32.82
CA VAL A 491 -3.11 6.72 -33.02
C VAL A 491 -3.30 5.38 -33.71
N ASP A 492 -4.02 4.47 -33.07
CA ASP A 492 -4.23 3.11 -33.57
C ASP A 492 -5.72 2.76 -33.69
N ALA A 493 -6.19 2.61 -34.93
CA ALA A 493 -7.51 2.09 -35.28
C ALA A 493 -7.44 0.74 -36.00
N SER A 494 -6.33 0.02 -35.92
CA SER A 494 -6.13 -1.29 -36.56
C SER A 494 -7.17 -2.35 -36.18
N SER A 495 -7.89 -2.14 -35.08
CA SER A 495 -8.98 -3.02 -34.64
C SER A 495 -10.27 -2.88 -35.48
N PHE A 496 -10.36 -1.89 -36.37
CA PHE A 496 -11.54 -1.64 -37.20
C PHE A 496 -11.56 -2.62 -38.38
N THR A 497 -12.63 -3.39 -38.51
CA THR A 497 -12.77 -4.43 -39.54
C THR A 497 -13.99 -4.25 -40.44
N THR A 498 -14.98 -3.49 -39.97
CA THR A 498 -16.27 -3.26 -40.63
C THR A 498 -16.64 -1.79 -40.74
N LYS A 499 -15.91 -0.90 -40.05
CA LYS A 499 -16.07 0.56 -40.09
C LYS A 499 -14.81 1.25 -40.62
N THR A 500 -15.00 2.49 -41.03
CA THR A 500 -13.92 3.38 -41.46
C THR A 500 -13.61 4.42 -40.39
N LEU A 501 -12.39 4.95 -40.44
CA LEU A 501 -11.90 6.09 -39.67
C LEU A 501 -11.71 7.28 -40.61
N THR A 502 -12.29 8.42 -40.25
CA THR A 502 -11.87 9.74 -40.73
C THR A 502 -11.13 10.43 -39.60
N PHE A 503 -9.81 10.59 -39.70
CA PHE A 503 -9.00 11.30 -38.71
C PHE A 503 -8.44 12.58 -39.32
N ASN A 504 -8.74 13.72 -38.70
CA ASN A 504 -8.28 15.03 -39.14
C ASN A 504 -7.39 15.68 -38.07
N GLY A 505 -6.07 15.54 -38.26
CA GLY A 505 -5.02 16.11 -37.44
C GLY A 505 -4.63 17.55 -37.77
N ALA A 506 -5.23 18.18 -38.79
CA ALA A 506 -4.70 19.41 -39.42
C ALA A 506 -4.64 20.64 -38.50
N ALA A 507 -5.28 20.59 -37.33
CA ALA A 507 -5.20 21.64 -36.33
C ALA A 507 -3.88 21.62 -35.53
N GLU A 508 -3.15 20.50 -35.54
CA GLU A 508 -1.88 20.34 -34.82
C GLU A 508 -0.72 21.01 -35.56
N THR A 509 -0.03 21.91 -34.87
CA THR A 509 0.98 22.79 -35.47
C THR A 509 2.41 22.50 -34.99
N ASN A 510 2.57 21.78 -33.88
CA ASN A 510 3.84 21.71 -33.15
C ASN A 510 4.23 20.31 -32.65
N GLY A 511 3.27 19.38 -32.52
CA GLY A 511 3.47 17.94 -32.37
C GLY A 511 3.37 17.19 -33.69
N SER A 512 3.64 15.88 -33.66
CA SER A 512 3.52 14.96 -34.81
C SER A 512 2.61 13.77 -34.48
N PHE A 513 2.16 13.06 -35.50
CA PHE A 513 1.32 11.88 -35.38
C PHE A 513 1.95 10.64 -36.01
N LYS A 514 1.65 9.49 -35.41
CA LYS A 514 1.79 8.17 -36.03
C LYS A 514 0.42 7.52 -36.10
N ILE A 515 -0.22 7.58 -37.26
CA ILE A 515 -1.62 7.20 -37.44
C ILE A 515 -1.70 5.87 -38.18
N THR A 516 -2.47 4.93 -37.62
CA THR A 516 -2.76 3.63 -38.22
C THR A 516 -4.27 3.45 -38.39
N GLY A 517 -4.71 3.29 -39.63
CA GLY A 517 -6.10 2.98 -40.02
C GLY A 517 -6.49 1.51 -39.79
N GLY A 518 -7.73 1.18 -40.14
CA GLY A 518 -8.35 -0.13 -40.09
C GLY A 518 -8.27 -0.91 -41.41
N ALA A 519 -9.24 -1.81 -41.61
CA ALA A 519 -9.27 -2.72 -42.77
C ALA A 519 -9.99 -2.15 -44.01
N LEU A 520 -10.73 -1.05 -43.86
CA LEU A 520 -11.56 -0.45 -44.91
C LEU A 520 -10.98 0.91 -45.34
N ALA A 521 -11.62 1.54 -46.33
CA ALA A 521 -11.17 2.83 -46.88
C ALA A 521 -11.21 3.96 -45.85
N ASP A 522 -10.05 4.30 -45.30
CA ASP A 522 -9.89 5.35 -44.30
C ASP A 522 -9.46 6.67 -44.91
N ALA A 523 -9.74 7.76 -44.20
CA ALA A 523 -9.27 9.10 -44.54
C ALA A 523 -8.44 9.65 -43.38
N LEU A 524 -7.12 9.74 -43.56
CA LEU A 524 -6.18 10.12 -42.51
C LEU A 524 -5.45 11.41 -42.94
N THR A 525 -5.55 12.44 -42.11
CA THR A 525 -4.84 13.71 -42.26
C THR A 525 -3.93 13.92 -41.06
N GLY A 526 -2.64 14.16 -41.32
CA GLY A 526 -1.65 14.58 -40.32
C GLY A 526 -1.82 16.04 -39.88
N GLY A 527 -0.76 16.60 -39.31
CA GLY A 527 -0.61 17.99 -38.85
C GLY A 527 0.47 18.75 -39.64
N ALA A 528 1.14 19.68 -38.98
CA ALA A 528 2.16 20.55 -39.60
C ALA A 528 3.61 20.08 -39.40
N LYS A 529 3.82 18.91 -38.78
CA LYS A 529 5.14 18.32 -38.50
C LYS A 529 5.25 16.95 -39.17
N ASN A 530 6.41 16.33 -39.04
CA ASN A 530 6.72 15.07 -39.71
C ASN A 530 5.85 13.92 -39.20
N ASP A 531 4.81 13.59 -39.95
CA ASP A 531 3.85 12.57 -39.57
C ASP A 531 4.15 11.21 -40.23
N THR A 532 3.60 10.15 -39.65
CA THR A 532 3.64 8.80 -40.24
C THR A 532 2.22 8.26 -40.38
N LEU A 533 1.79 8.03 -41.62
CA LEU A 533 0.42 7.62 -41.92
C LEU A 533 0.42 6.22 -42.55
N THR A 534 -0.33 5.30 -41.94
CA THR A 534 -0.53 3.93 -42.43
C THR A 534 -2.02 3.67 -42.60
N GLY A 535 -2.50 3.57 -43.83
CA GLY A 535 -3.93 3.30 -44.10
C GLY A 535 -4.38 1.87 -43.77
N ASN A 536 -3.47 0.90 -43.88
CA ASN A 536 -3.75 -0.54 -43.79
C ASN A 536 -4.60 -1.08 -44.96
N GLY A 537 -5.83 -1.54 -44.71
CA GLY A 537 -6.64 -2.22 -45.71
C GLY A 537 -7.48 -1.26 -46.55
N GLY A 538 -8.10 -1.73 -47.62
CA GLY A 538 -8.96 -0.86 -48.45
C GLY A 538 -8.21 0.26 -49.20
N PRO A 539 -8.93 1.05 -50.01
CA PRO A 539 -8.35 2.21 -50.72
C PRO A 539 -8.39 3.46 -49.84
N ASP A 540 -7.28 3.78 -49.20
CA ASP A 540 -7.17 4.88 -48.24
C ASP A 540 -6.87 6.23 -48.89
N ILE A 541 -7.25 7.31 -48.20
CA ILE A 541 -6.88 8.68 -48.54
C ILE A 541 -5.98 9.22 -47.42
N LEU A 542 -4.73 9.52 -47.76
CA LEU A 542 -3.73 10.06 -46.82
C LEU A 542 -3.38 11.50 -47.22
N THR A 543 -3.28 12.37 -46.22
CA THR A 543 -2.83 13.77 -46.37
C THR A 543 -1.80 14.03 -45.28
N GLY A 544 -0.55 14.30 -45.64
CA GLY A 544 0.53 14.50 -44.67
C GLY A 544 0.39 15.83 -43.94
N GLY A 545 0.17 16.90 -44.70
CA GLY A 545 0.12 18.27 -44.22
C GLY A 545 1.43 19.00 -44.48
N GLY A 546 2.04 19.53 -43.42
CA GLY A 546 3.37 20.14 -43.50
C GLY A 546 4.38 19.28 -42.75
N GLY A 547 5.67 19.46 -43.01
CA GLY A 547 6.68 18.54 -42.46
C GLY A 547 7.08 17.48 -43.48
N ASN A 548 8.12 16.72 -43.17
CA ASN A 548 8.57 15.61 -44.00
C ASN A 548 7.81 14.36 -43.59
N ASP A 549 6.79 13.99 -44.35
CA ASP A 549 5.86 12.94 -43.96
C ASP A 549 6.26 11.57 -44.50
N GLN A 550 5.88 10.52 -43.76
CA GLN A 550 6.05 9.13 -44.17
C GLN A 550 4.69 8.49 -44.45
N PHE A 551 4.48 8.12 -45.71
CA PHE A 551 3.31 7.36 -46.14
C PHE A 551 3.68 5.88 -46.20
N VAL A 552 3.25 5.12 -45.21
CA VAL A 552 3.56 3.70 -45.08
C VAL A 552 2.64 2.89 -45.97
N LEU A 553 3.22 2.32 -47.02
CA LEU A 553 2.55 1.39 -47.92
C LEU A 553 2.86 -0.03 -47.46
N ASN A 554 1.83 -0.73 -46.98
CA ASN A 554 2.00 -2.04 -46.34
C ASN A 554 1.04 -3.11 -46.87
N LYS A 555 0.51 -2.92 -48.09
CA LYS A 555 -0.31 -3.91 -48.80
C LYS A 555 0.08 -4.01 -50.27
N ALA A 556 0.16 -5.25 -50.74
CA ALA A 556 0.31 -5.61 -52.15
C ALA A 556 -1.02 -6.12 -52.72
N VAL A 557 -2.08 -5.31 -52.66
CA VAL A 557 -3.42 -5.70 -53.13
C VAL A 557 -3.97 -4.62 -54.06
N ALA A 558 -4.35 -5.00 -55.29
CA ALA A 558 -4.76 -4.05 -56.34
C ALA A 558 -5.97 -3.17 -55.98
N THR A 559 -6.84 -3.63 -55.08
CA THR A 559 -8.01 -2.87 -54.59
C THR A 559 -7.70 -1.97 -53.39
N SER A 560 -6.46 -1.96 -52.91
CA SER A 560 -6.01 -1.21 -51.74
C SER A 560 -4.98 -0.13 -52.08
N ALA A 561 -5.06 0.41 -53.30
CA ALA A 561 -4.20 1.51 -53.70
C ALA A 561 -4.49 2.74 -52.84
N VAL A 562 -3.45 3.28 -52.22
CA VAL A 562 -3.53 4.48 -51.38
C VAL A 562 -3.54 5.73 -52.24
N THR A 563 -4.40 6.71 -51.95
CA THR A 563 -4.35 8.04 -52.54
C THR A 563 -3.68 9.01 -51.59
N ILE A 564 -2.57 9.61 -51.98
CA ILE A 564 -1.85 10.62 -51.19
C ILE A 564 -2.12 11.99 -51.83
N ASN A 565 -2.82 12.86 -51.11
CA ASN A 565 -3.33 14.13 -51.67
C ASN A 565 -2.24 15.18 -51.93
N ASP A 566 -1.22 15.23 -51.08
CA ASP A 566 -0.30 16.36 -50.96
C ASP A 566 1.19 16.00 -50.99
N PHE A 567 1.53 14.79 -51.46
CA PHE A 567 2.92 14.33 -51.55
C PHE A 567 3.83 15.40 -52.20
N SER A 568 4.85 15.82 -51.48
CA SER A 568 5.75 16.92 -51.84
C SER A 568 7.22 16.52 -51.72
N THR A 569 8.07 17.09 -52.59
CA THR A 569 9.54 16.93 -52.55
C THR A 569 10.23 18.28 -52.31
N LEU A 570 9.50 19.28 -51.80
CA LEU A 570 10.00 20.64 -51.64
C LEU A 570 10.79 20.78 -50.34
N THR A 571 12.11 20.71 -50.46
CA THR A 571 13.04 20.88 -49.34
C THR A 571 13.02 22.29 -48.73
N ALA A 572 12.68 23.32 -49.51
CA ALA A 572 12.67 24.72 -49.06
C ALA A 572 11.61 25.03 -47.98
N ILE A 573 10.60 24.17 -47.83
CA ILE A 573 9.50 24.31 -46.86
C ILE A 573 9.49 23.17 -45.82
N ASN A 574 10.56 22.37 -45.74
CA ASN A 574 10.61 21.14 -44.93
C ASN A 574 9.42 20.22 -45.19
N ASN A 575 9.09 20.02 -46.47
CA ASN A 575 8.01 19.13 -46.91
C ASN A 575 8.55 18.16 -47.98
N ASN A 576 9.53 17.34 -47.59
CA ASN A 576 10.16 16.34 -48.42
C ASN A 576 9.74 14.94 -47.97
N ASP A 577 8.63 14.49 -48.54
CA ASP A 577 7.92 13.28 -48.17
C ASP A 577 8.58 12.00 -48.66
N VAL A 578 8.19 10.91 -48.02
CA VAL A 578 8.74 9.58 -48.22
C VAL A 578 7.62 8.57 -48.44
N PHE A 579 7.75 7.79 -49.52
CA PHE A 579 7.07 6.50 -49.64
C PHE A 579 7.80 5.48 -48.78
N ALA A 580 7.22 5.11 -47.64
CA ALA A 580 7.75 4.09 -46.75
C ALA A 580 7.18 2.72 -47.15
N LEU A 581 8.00 1.90 -47.81
CA LEU A 581 7.61 0.60 -48.36
C LEU A 581 7.87 -0.49 -47.32
N SER A 582 6.83 -1.15 -46.81
CA SER A 582 7.00 -2.25 -45.85
C SER A 582 7.56 -3.49 -46.55
N ASN A 583 8.74 -3.95 -46.17
CA ASN A 583 9.35 -5.14 -46.76
C ASN A 583 8.56 -6.42 -46.44
N ALA A 584 7.80 -6.43 -45.34
CA ALA A 584 6.91 -7.54 -44.98
C ALA A 584 5.73 -7.67 -45.94
N ALA A 585 5.28 -6.56 -46.53
CA ALA A 585 4.15 -6.53 -47.46
C ALA A 585 4.53 -6.89 -48.91
N PHE A 586 5.77 -6.66 -49.31
CA PHE A 586 6.22 -6.73 -50.70
C PHE A 586 7.33 -7.79 -50.87
N ALA A 587 6.96 -8.94 -51.44
CA ALA A 587 7.90 -10.02 -51.69
C ALA A 587 9.06 -9.60 -52.62
N GLY A 588 10.28 -9.82 -52.18
CA GLY A 588 11.48 -9.42 -52.93
C GLY A 588 11.81 -7.93 -52.84
N ALA A 589 11.09 -7.14 -52.02
CA ALA A 589 11.55 -5.81 -51.65
C ALA A 589 12.95 -5.85 -51.02
N PRO A 590 13.75 -4.77 -51.13
CA PRO A 590 15.04 -4.70 -50.47
C PRO A 590 14.93 -4.88 -48.95
N ALA A 591 16.06 -5.17 -48.30
CA ALA A 591 16.11 -5.22 -46.84
C ALA A 591 15.87 -3.83 -46.22
N VAL A 592 15.33 -3.79 -44.99
CA VAL A 592 15.22 -2.54 -44.21
C VAL A 592 16.59 -1.86 -44.11
N GLY A 593 16.65 -0.55 -44.36
CA GLY A 593 17.88 0.22 -44.37
C GLY A 593 18.76 0.07 -45.61
N ALA A 594 18.35 -0.71 -46.61
CA ALA A 594 19.07 -0.80 -47.88
C ALA A 594 19.13 0.57 -48.58
N ALA A 595 20.31 0.94 -49.07
CA ALA A 595 20.47 2.14 -49.88
C ALA A 595 19.73 1.96 -51.22
N LEU A 596 18.70 2.78 -51.43
CA LEU A 596 17.91 2.79 -52.65
C LEU A 596 18.55 3.66 -53.73
N THR A 597 18.28 3.32 -54.98
CA THR A 597 18.68 4.08 -56.17
C THR A 597 17.47 4.40 -57.00
N VAL A 598 17.39 5.61 -57.54
CA VAL A 598 16.36 6.01 -58.51
C VAL A 598 16.97 6.00 -59.91
N SER A 599 16.28 5.40 -60.88
CA SER A 599 16.79 5.22 -62.25
C SER A 599 15.72 5.54 -63.30
N LEU A 600 16.10 6.31 -64.34
CA LEU A 600 15.27 6.60 -65.52
C LEU A 600 15.61 5.59 -66.65
N VAL A 601 14.60 5.00 -67.29
CA VAL A 601 14.68 3.73 -68.04
C VAL A 601 15.31 3.84 -69.46
N ALA A 602 16.55 4.29 -69.60
CA ALA A 602 17.30 3.92 -70.81
C ALA A 602 18.78 3.64 -70.54
N GLY A 603 19.13 2.36 -70.38
CA GLY A 603 20.51 1.86 -70.32
C GLY A 603 21.16 1.76 -68.93
N ALA A 604 20.40 2.00 -67.86
CA ALA A 604 20.91 1.89 -66.49
C ALA A 604 21.05 0.43 -66.02
N THR A 605 22.05 0.16 -65.17
CA THR A 605 22.23 -1.15 -64.53
C THR A 605 21.23 -1.27 -63.36
N ASN A 606 20.07 -1.87 -63.61
CA ASN A 606 19.02 -2.02 -62.60
C ASN A 606 19.34 -3.17 -61.64
N SER A 607 19.02 -2.99 -60.36
CA SER A 607 19.26 -3.95 -59.26
C SER A 607 18.03 -4.06 -58.36
N ALA A 608 18.06 -4.97 -57.38
CA ALA A 608 16.95 -5.15 -56.43
C ALA A 608 16.61 -3.85 -55.65
N ASN A 609 17.61 -3.00 -55.40
CA ASN A 609 17.46 -1.73 -54.68
C ASN A 609 17.08 -0.54 -55.60
N THR A 610 16.71 -0.80 -56.85
CA THR A 610 16.35 0.25 -57.80
C THR A 610 14.85 0.51 -57.77
N ILE A 611 14.48 1.79 -57.69
CA ILE A 611 13.14 2.30 -57.96
C ILE A 611 13.17 2.91 -59.36
N LEU A 612 12.35 2.39 -60.28
CA LEU A 612 12.30 2.91 -61.65
C LEU A 612 11.39 4.12 -61.76
N LEU A 613 11.80 5.12 -62.52
CA LEU A 613 10.98 6.27 -62.89
C LEU A 613 10.85 6.28 -64.42
N ASP A 614 9.63 6.28 -64.93
CA ASP A 614 9.36 6.46 -66.36
C ASP A 614 7.90 6.89 -66.58
N THR A 615 7.43 7.01 -67.81
CA THR A 615 6.01 7.20 -68.16
C THR A 615 5.23 5.90 -67.99
N ALA A 616 3.95 5.98 -67.69
CA ALA A 616 3.06 4.81 -67.59
C ALA A 616 3.07 3.98 -68.87
N ALA A 617 3.16 4.64 -70.03
CA ALA A 617 3.26 3.98 -71.33
C ALA A 617 4.51 3.10 -71.46
N ASN A 618 5.62 3.48 -70.84
CA ASN A 618 6.88 2.73 -70.87
C ASN A 618 6.97 1.67 -69.75
N LEU A 619 6.33 1.90 -68.60
CA LEU A 619 6.33 0.94 -67.49
C LEU A 619 5.32 -0.20 -67.74
N LEU A 620 4.08 0.17 -68.10
CA LEU A 620 2.92 -0.74 -68.11
C LEU A 620 2.68 -1.37 -69.49
N THR A 621 3.77 -1.74 -70.17
CA THR A 621 3.66 -2.30 -71.52
C THR A 621 2.99 -3.67 -71.48
N THR A 622 2.39 -4.08 -72.59
CA THR A 622 1.75 -5.41 -72.70
C THR A 622 2.75 -6.53 -73.00
N THR A 623 4.03 -6.20 -73.20
CA THR A 623 5.10 -7.16 -73.45
C THR A 623 6.05 -7.16 -72.26
N ALA A 624 6.32 -8.31 -71.66
CA ALA A 624 7.23 -8.39 -70.52
C ALA A 624 8.62 -7.81 -70.90
N ILE A 625 9.02 -6.77 -70.19
CA ILE A 625 10.37 -6.21 -70.25
C ILE A 625 11.12 -6.73 -69.02
N ASN A 626 12.28 -7.36 -69.23
CA ASN A 626 13.11 -7.82 -68.13
C ASN A 626 13.83 -6.62 -67.49
N TYR A 627 13.24 -6.09 -66.42
CA TYR A 627 13.83 -5.01 -65.61
C TYR A 627 14.83 -5.52 -64.55
N GLY A 628 15.21 -6.80 -64.58
CA GLY A 628 16.04 -7.44 -63.57
C GLY A 628 15.28 -7.70 -62.27
N ASN A 629 15.93 -7.48 -61.12
CA ASN A 629 15.34 -7.71 -59.79
C ASN A 629 14.54 -6.51 -59.25
N VAL A 630 14.23 -5.52 -60.08
CA VAL A 630 13.41 -4.37 -59.68
C VAL A 630 12.04 -4.84 -59.20
N ARG A 631 11.53 -4.21 -58.14
CA ARG A 631 10.18 -4.48 -57.62
C ARG A 631 9.26 -3.26 -57.60
N PHE A 632 9.79 -2.06 -57.73
CA PHE A 632 8.99 -0.84 -57.63
C PHE A 632 9.27 0.13 -58.78
N ALA A 633 8.22 0.74 -59.30
CA ALA A 633 8.31 1.76 -60.34
C ALA A 633 7.28 2.86 -60.17
N PHE A 634 7.67 4.10 -60.43
CA PHE A 634 6.83 5.28 -60.40
C PHE A 634 6.58 5.82 -61.81
N ALA A 635 5.31 5.82 -62.21
CA ALA A 635 4.84 6.45 -63.43
C ALA A 635 4.78 7.98 -63.26
N THR A 636 5.72 8.67 -63.88
CA THR A 636 5.96 10.12 -63.76
C THR A 636 4.89 10.99 -64.42
N ASP A 637 4.12 10.48 -65.37
CA ASP A 637 3.04 11.18 -66.07
C ASP A 637 1.68 11.01 -65.36
N THR A 638 1.38 9.79 -64.89
CA THR A 638 0.14 9.51 -64.14
C THR A 638 0.26 9.70 -62.63
N LYS A 639 1.48 9.88 -62.12
CA LYS A 639 1.81 10.05 -60.70
C LYS A 639 1.42 8.84 -59.84
N GLN A 640 1.77 7.66 -60.34
CA GLN A 640 1.35 6.38 -59.75
C GLN A 640 2.55 5.51 -59.42
N LEU A 641 2.57 4.92 -58.23
CA LEU A 641 3.58 3.98 -57.77
C LEU A 641 3.06 2.54 -57.90
N TYR A 642 3.86 1.68 -58.52
CA TYR A 642 3.55 0.30 -58.80
C TYR A 642 4.53 -0.66 -58.13
N TYR A 643 4.02 -1.83 -57.79
CA TYR A 643 4.77 -2.99 -57.31
C TYR A 643 4.64 -4.15 -58.31
N ASP A 644 5.77 -4.79 -58.62
CA ASP A 644 5.86 -5.98 -59.45
C ASP A 644 5.84 -7.23 -58.57
N ALA A 645 4.68 -7.90 -58.51
CA ALA A 645 4.43 -9.01 -57.61
C ALA A 645 5.10 -10.34 -58.03
N ASP A 646 5.33 -10.56 -59.33
CA ASP A 646 5.93 -11.79 -59.85
C ASP A 646 7.41 -11.64 -60.22
N GLY A 647 7.88 -10.40 -60.31
CA GLY A 647 9.26 -10.07 -60.64
C GLY A 647 9.59 -10.17 -62.13
N VAL A 648 8.59 -10.23 -63.00
CA VAL A 648 8.72 -10.36 -64.46
C VAL A 648 8.41 -9.03 -65.18
N GLY A 649 8.33 -7.94 -64.42
CA GLY A 649 8.06 -6.59 -64.89
C GLY A 649 6.60 -6.16 -64.70
N PHE A 650 6.34 -4.87 -64.88
CA PHE A 650 5.08 -4.21 -64.55
C PHE A 650 3.97 -4.45 -65.60
N THR A 651 3.62 -5.71 -65.86
CA THR A 651 2.63 -6.08 -66.87
C THR A 651 1.43 -6.85 -66.28
N GLY A 652 0.23 -6.62 -66.82
CA GLY A 652 -0.97 -7.37 -66.44
C GLY A 652 -1.38 -7.24 -64.97
N ALA A 653 -1.95 -8.31 -64.41
CA ALA A 653 -2.50 -8.33 -63.05
C ALA A 653 -1.42 -8.39 -61.94
N SER A 654 -0.17 -8.72 -62.28
CA SER A 654 0.98 -8.75 -61.36
C SER A 654 1.56 -7.35 -61.10
N SER A 655 1.22 -6.37 -61.95
CA SER A 655 1.52 -4.96 -61.71
C SER A 655 0.47 -4.35 -60.80
N ILE A 656 0.81 -4.23 -59.52
CA ILE A 656 -0.10 -3.75 -58.50
C ILE A 656 0.11 -2.26 -58.32
N LEU A 657 -0.94 -1.46 -58.55
CA LEU A 657 -0.95 -0.05 -58.13
C LEU A 657 -0.98 0.01 -56.60
N ILE A 658 0.02 0.62 -55.99
CA ILE A 658 0.13 0.72 -54.51
C ILE A 658 -0.08 2.15 -54.00
N ALA A 659 0.23 3.17 -54.81
CA ALA A 659 -0.10 4.55 -54.46
C ALA A 659 -0.41 5.42 -55.68
N ASN A 660 -1.29 6.41 -55.47
CA ASN A 660 -1.65 7.46 -56.41
C ASN A 660 -1.41 8.83 -55.76
N THR A 661 -0.70 9.74 -56.45
CA THR A 661 -0.37 11.07 -55.93
C THR A 661 -0.82 12.17 -56.90
N PRO A 662 -2.14 12.40 -57.06
CA PRO A 662 -2.69 13.22 -58.15
C PRO A 662 -2.27 14.70 -58.11
N GLY A 663 -1.84 15.20 -56.95
CA GLY A 663 -1.34 16.57 -56.78
C GLY A 663 0.18 16.74 -56.94
N PHE A 664 0.95 15.65 -57.09
CA PHE A 664 2.41 15.72 -57.05
C PHE A 664 3.01 16.38 -58.30
N ALA A 665 3.80 17.43 -58.08
CA ALA A 665 4.65 18.06 -59.08
C ALA A 665 6.08 18.21 -58.53
N GLY A 666 7.04 17.48 -59.12
CA GLY A 666 8.42 17.47 -58.66
C GLY A 666 9.26 16.38 -59.30
N THR A 667 10.49 16.21 -58.80
CA THR A 667 11.41 15.13 -59.18
C THR A 667 11.68 14.26 -57.97
N LEU A 668 11.45 12.96 -58.08
CA LEU A 668 11.72 12.01 -57.01
C LEU A 668 13.20 11.62 -57.01
N THR A 669 13.76 11.49 -55.81
CA THR A 669 15.11 11.01 -55.56
C THR A 669 15.08 9.79 -54.64
N ASN A 670 16.23 9.17 -54.39
CA ASN A 670 16.30 8.07 -53.43
C ASN A 670 15.92 8.48 -51.99
N ALA A 671 15.98 9.77 -51.64
CA ALA A 671 15.56 10.27 -50.34
C ALA A 671 14.03 10.23 -50.13
N ASN A 672 13.25 10.06 -51.21
CA ASN A 672 11.78 10.01 -51.16
C ASN A 672 11.25 8.57 -51.04
N PHE A 673 12.13 7.60 -50.83
CA PHE A 673 11.78 6.21 -50.65
C PHE A 673 12.54 5.64 -49.45
N ALA A 674 11.84 4.89 -48.62
CA ALA A 674 12.44 4.14 -47.52
C ALA A 674 11.88 2.73 -47.51
N ILE A 675 12.68 1.76 -47.07
CA ILE A 675 12.19 0.44 -46.73
C ILE A 675 12.01 0.36 -45.22
N VAL A 676 10.80 0.01 -44.78
CA VAL A 676 10.43 -0.12 -43.37
C VAL A 676 10.04 -1.56 -43.04
N ALA A 677 10.06 -1.91 -41.75
CA ALA A 677 9.72 -3.24 -41.24
C ALA A 677 8.22 -3.54 -41.31
#